data_AF-A0A938D8L2-F1
#
_entry.id   AF-A0A938D8L2-F1
#
_cell.length_a   1.000
_cell.length_b   1.000
_cell.length_c   1.000
_cell.angle_alpha   90.00
_cell.angle_beta   90.00
_cell.angle_gamma   90.00
#
_symmetry.space_group_name_H-M   'P 1'
#
loop_
_entity.id
_entity.type
_entity.pdbx_description
1 polymer ?
#
loop_
_entity_poly.entity_id
_entity_poly.type
_entity_poly.pdbx_seq_one_letter_code
_entity_poly.pdbx_strand_id
1 'polypeptide(L)'
;MKRTAIVRAAGISAAALIVTIPATASALPKGPPSPLTNPAAITELAADAYTWGVAPEFVYRFLKYNALRTAPVNMLGGKGTQAAAWNNLATNAGDASVLYLNSMLDLSGRKYPSSQNGGTKELVLTVPPSAQNYYVVNVLDSFINSTGSMGTRTTPSNKRQTYLVVGPTSQYANKRTVRIGGKVFRVMTQDTNLGWILIRIRADSLVPSSNPASVNAVDETVVKRFALNTLAQYQKNRYRPIYPKTTSYPPSNQQIQRSEKWANAPAQATAFMAQLGQSLAQSPMPSRTTGIGNTPLKALPAWVVPQANAKKLYQNPSFGQERQLRLLKPLGLTAQGWKLPRNWGTDQLNALQAGYEKGDAGVTDLSTAVGVSAATNYWSFLNTNIGTYPNNLLGWAFRAVIVQEGGSANVPPDAVYAQINQTAGTAATQMVGDNTYSMTFMPPPAPGAPLPANGTMPPMVNDSSGNPKGFWSVHLYQTDPTESKAPYLTQASVLNLAYSQANQTVVSVDASADTITVNMPTWGGAPVASTPIFVGTGASAYGFKPNTPYYVATTPTTAGSGSTATYTFKVSATWQQQLSPGNVPIQGPDGTPTNMVDVQAGSGTLQWGPIQPVSQLGSQQITSGQLKKNADGSVTLWIGPTLPAGAPATNWLPSPSQAYYQQVYGKAGMPTNIRPLLRMYYPTPGSDTAPSILQPPSGATQSTWVPPLVTKVG
;
A
#
# COMPACT_ATOMS: atom_id res chain seq x y z
N MET A 1 -29.85 24.88 -5.08
CA MET A 1 -29.90 23.70 -5.98
C MET A 1 -30.46 22.53 -5.21
N LYS A 2 -31.60 21.99 -5.66
CA LYS A 2 -32.36 20.93 -4.99
C LYS A 2 -31.53 19.65 -4.96
N ARG A 3 -31.33 19.10 -3.75
CA ARG A 3 -30.70 17.80 -3.50
C ARG A 3 -31.70 16.71 -3.84
N THR A 4 -31.46 15.95 -4.89
CA THR A 4 -32.20 14.71 -5.16
C THR A 4 -31.50 13.59 -4.41
N ALA A 5 -32.09 13.18 -3.29
CA ALA A 5 -31.66 12.02 -2.53
C ALA A 5 -31.97 10.75 -3.35
N ILE A 6 -30.93 9.97 -3.68
CA ILE A 6 -31.12 8.60 -4.14
C ILE A 6 -31.39 7.76 -2.88
N VAL A 7 -32.65 7.43 -2.68
CA VAL A 7 -33.12 6.49 -1.65
C VAL A 7 -32.60 5.10 -2.03
N ARG A 8 -31.65 4.56 -1.26
CA ARG A 8 -31.47 3.10 -1.18
C ARG A 8 -32.52 2.59 -0.20
N ALA A 9 -33.34 1.65 -0.66
CA ALA A 9 -34.26 0.91 0.18
C ALA A 9 -33.46 0.08 1.18
N ALA A 10 -33.22 0.64 2.37
CA ALA A 10 -32.87 -0.13 3.54
C ALA A 10 -34.17 -0.77 4.04
N GLY A 11 -34.35 -2.07 3.77
CA GLY A 11 -35.31 -2.87 4.49
C GLY A 11 -34.85 -2.96 5.94
N ILE A 12 -35.29 -2.03 6.78
CA ILE A 12 -35.19 -2.13 8.23
C ILE A 12 -36.27 -3.12 8.66
N SER A 13 -35.95 -4.41 8.71
CA SER A 13 -36.66 -5.32 9.59
C SER A 13 -36.19 -5.01 11.01
N ALA A 14 -37.04 -4.33 11.77
CA ALA A 14 -36.92 -4.17 13.21
C ALA A 14 -37.13 -5.55 13.88
N ALA A 15 -36.11 -6.40 13.83
CA ALA A 15 -35.96 -7.48 14.78
C ALA A 15 -35.01 -6.96 15.86
N ALA A 16 -35.53 -6.78 17.08
CA ALA A 16 -34.72 -6.51 18.25
C ALA A 16 -33.69 -7.63 18.41
N LEU A 17 -32.47 -7.40 17.91
CA LEU A 17 -31.35 -8.28 18.16
C LEU A 17 -31.02 -8.09 19.64
N ILE A 18 -31.47 -9.03 20.47
CA ILE A 18 -30.92 -9.20 21.81
C ILE A 18 -29.46 -9.58 21.60
N VAL A 19 -28.59 -8.57 21.54
CA VAL A 19 -27.14 -8.74 21.61
C VAL A 19 -26.89 -9.26 23.02
N THR A 20 -26.69 -10.56 23.12
CA THR A 20 -26.14 -11.17 24.32
C THR A 20 -24.73 -10.59 24.48
N ILE A 21 -24.60 -9.63 25.41
CA ILE A 21 -23.31 -9.09 25.82
C ILE A 21 -22.50 -10.28 26.33
N PRO A 22 -21.37 -10.66 25.71
CA PRO A 22 -20.52 -11.69 26.29
C PRO A 22 -20.08 -11.24 27.69
N ALA A 23 -19.87 -12.19 28.60
CA ALA A 23 -19.55 -12.02 30.02
C ALA A 23 -18.27 -11.20 30.34
N THR A 24 -17.73 -10.41 29.41
CA THR A 24 -16.48 -9.66 29.49
C THR A 24 -16.64 -8.21 29.98
N ALA A 25 -17.86 -7.68 30.14
CA ALA A 25 -18.06 -6.31 30.67
C ALA A 25 -17.56 -6.13 32.12
N SER A 26 -17.44 -7.23 32.88
CA SER A 26 -16.93 -7.25 34.26
C SER A 26 -15.39 -7.15 34.35
N ALA A 27 -14.65 -7.36 33.25
CA ALA A 27 -13.18 -7.39 33.23
C ALA A 27 -12.52 -6.09 32.74
N LEU A 28 -13.29 -5.09 32.29
CA LEU A 28 -12.75 -3.83 31.80
C LEU A 28 -12.30 -2.93 32.97
N PRO A 29 -11.11 -2.28 32.88
CA PRO A 29 -10.63 -1.42 33.94
C PRO A 29 -11.60 -0.25 34.16
N LYS A 30 -12.17 -0.18 35.37
CA LYS A 30 -13.13 0.87 35.74
C LYS A 30 -12.40 2.17 36.06
N GLY A 31 -12.97 3.27 35.59
CA GLY A 31 -12.50 4.63 35.79
C GLY A 31 -13.38 5.42 36.78
N PRO A 32 -13.09 6.71 36.98
CA PRO A 32 -13.98 7.60 37.73
C PRO A 32 -15.39 7.66 37.10
N PRO A 33 -16.41 8.09 37.86
CA PRO A 33 -17.74 8.27 37.29
C PRO A 33 -17.71 9.37 36.22
N SER A 34 -18.47 9.19 35.15
CA SER A 34 -18.62 10.18 34.08
C SER A 34 -19.88 11.02 34.27
N PRO A 35 -19.83 12.35 34.06
CA PRO A 35 -21.02 13.18 33.99
C PRO A 35 -21.86 12.92 32.74
N LEU A 36 -21.30 12.24 31.72
CA LEU A 36 -22.00 11.89 30.50
C LEU A 36 -22.72 10.55 30.70
N THR A 37 -24.01 10.59 30.99
CA THR A 37 -24.84 9.39 31.20
C THR A 37 -26.01 9.27 30.21
N ASN A 38 -26.34 10.34 29.49
CA ASN A 38 -27.39 10.36 28.47
C ASN A 38 -26.95 9.55 27.23
N PRO A 39 -27.65 8.45 26.85
CA PRO A 39 -27.33 7.62 25.70
C PRO A 39 -27.14 8.40 24.39
N ALA A 40 -28.01 9.37 24.07
CA ALA A 40 -27.90 10.13 22.82
C ALA A 40 -26.59 10.93 22.74
N ALA A 41 -26.21 11.58 23.84
CA ALA A 41 -24.97 12.35 23.91
C ALA A 41 -23.72 11.45 23.91
N ILE A 42 -23.82 10.23 24.45
CA ILE A 42 -22.76 9.22 24.35
C ILE A 42 -22.57 8.79 22.90
N THR A 43 -23.65 8.50 22.17
CA THR A 43 -23.60 8.11 20.76
C THR A 43 -22.88 9.16 19.91
N GLU A 44 -23.24 10.44 20.04
CA GLU A 44 -22.58 11.51 19.27
C GLU A 44 -21.09 11.66 19.61
N LEU A 45 -20.75 11.70 20.90
CA LEU A 45 -19.36 11.86 21.30
C LEU A 45 -18.51 10.63 20.94
N ALA A 46 -19.10 9.43 20.94
CA ALA A 46 -18.43 8.20 20.51
C ALA A 46 -18.17 8.17 18.99
N ALA A 47 -19.06 8.75 18.17
CA ALA A 47 -18.81 8.93 16.74
C ALA A 47 -17.64 9.90 16.47
N ASP A 48 -17.55 11.00 17.23
CA ASP A 48 -16.39 11.91 17.22
C ASP A 48 -15.11 11.19 17.65
N ALA A 49 -15.20 10.36 18.70
CA ALA A 49 -14.06 9.58 19.20
C ALA A 49 -13.56 8.55 18.18
N TYR A 50 -14.46 7.92 17.42
CA TYR A 50 -14.10 7.04 16.33
C TYR A 50 -13.32 7.81 15.25
N THR A 51 -13.92 8.87 14.72
CA THR A 51 -13.35 9.69 13.62
C THR A 51 -11.96 10.23 13.97
N TRP A 52 -11.78 10.70 15.21
CA TRP A 52 -10.50 11.20 15.70
C TRP A 52 -9.50 10.07 16.03
N GLY A 53 -9.99 8.97 16.61
CA GLY A 53 -9.19 7.93 17.24
C GLY A 53 -8.76 6.79 16.32
N VAL A 54 -9.36 6.63 15.14
CA VAL A 54 -9.06 5.49 14.25
C VAL A 54 -7.60 5.45 13.81
N ALA A 55 -6.96 6.61 13.59
CA ALA A 55 -5.54 6.68 13.23
C ALA A 55 -4.59 6.16 14.34
N PRO A 56 -4.61 6.72 15.57
CA PRO A 56 -3.81 6.19 16.67
C PRO A 56 -4.17 4.77 17.09
N GLU A 57 -5.42 4.36 17.00
CA GLU A 57 -5.80 2.95 17.19
C GLU A 57 -5.15 2.06 16.13
N PHE A 58 -5.27 2.44 14.85
CA PHE A 58 -4.73 1.68 13.73
C PHE A 58 -3.23 1.47 13.86
N VAL A 59 -2.43 2.52 14.14
CA VAL A 59 -0.98 2.35 14.27
C VAL A 59 -0.61 1.40 15.41
N TYR A 60 -1.32 1.47 16.54
CA TYR A 60 -1.12 0.55 17.66
C TYR A 60 -1.46 -0.90 17.28
N ARG A 61 -2.64 -1.11 16.68
CA ARG A 61 -3.10 -2.43 16.24
C ARG A 61 -2.21 -3.01 15.14
N PHE A 62 -1.87 -2.20 14.15
CA PHE A 62 -0.99 -2.57 13.04
C PHE A 62 0.42 -2.89 13.53
N LEU A 63 0.91 -2.20 14.56
CA LEU A 63 2.16 -2.56 15.24
C LEU A 63 2.08 -3.97 15.83
N LYS A 64 0.99 -4.30 16.54
CA LYS A 64 0.78 -5.63 17.14
C LYS A 64 0.73 -6.72 16.07
N TYR A 65 0.05 -6.46 14.96
CA TYR A 65 -0.04 -7.37 13.81
C TYR A 65 1.33 -7.59 13.15
N ASN A 66 1.99 -6.51 12.73
CA ASN A 66 3.25 -6.58 11.99
C ASN A 66 4.41 -7.11 12.82
N ALA A 67 4.40 -6.88 14.14
CA ALA A 67 5.35 -7.48 15.08
C ALA A 67 5.35 -9.02 15.04
N LEU A 68 4.25 -9.62 14.59
CA LEU A 68 4.06 -11.06 14.46
C LEU A 68 4.18 -11.55 13.01
N ARG A 69 3.86 -10.70 12.02
CA ARG A 69 3.69 -11.10 10.61
C ARG A 69 4.78 -10.60 9.66
N THR A 70 5.44 -9.50 10.01
CA THR A 70 6.29 -8.75 9.06
C THR A 70 7.72 -8.58 9.55
N ALA A 71 7.91 -8.16 10.80
CA ALA A 71 9.21 -8.10 11.46
C ALA A 71 9.05 -7.72 12.94
N PRO A 72 10.04 -8.05 13.79
CA PRO A 72 10.18 -7.44 15.11
C PRO A 72 10.04 -5.91 15.10
N VAL A 73 9.51 -5.35 16.19
CA VAL A 73 9.45 -3.88 16.36
C VAL A 73 10.85 -3.29 16.31
N ASN A 74 10.98 -2.11 15.68
CA ASN A 74 12.26 -1.42 15.42
C ASN A 74 13.22 -2.16 14.50
N MET A 75 12.72 -3.06 13.64
CA MET A 75 13.49 -3.72 12.59
C MET A 75 12.79 -3.57 11.24
N LEU A 76 13.59 -3.44 10.18
CA LEU A 76 13.09 -3.50 8.82
C LEU A 76 12.71 -4.94 8.47
N GLY A 77 11.52 -5.12 7.91
CA GLY A 77 11.07 -6.33 7.24
C GLY A 77 10.10 -6.01 6.12
N GLY A 78 9.55 -7.04 5.50
CA GLY A 78 8.61 -6.90 4.39
C GLY A 78 9.10 -7.62 3.13
N LYS A 79 8.29 -7.56 2.07
CA LYS A 79 8.52 -8.28 0.83
C LYS A 79 9.48 -7.56 -0.12
N GLY A 80 10.64 -7.17 0.40
CA GLY A 80 11.71 -6.56 -0.39
C GLY A 80 12.20 -7.42 -1.57
N THR A 81 11.78 -8.67 -1.67
CA THR A 81 12.18 -9.63 -2.71
C THR A 81 11.10 -9.88 -3.77
N GLN A 82 9.89 -9.30 -3.64
CA GLN A 82 8.78 -9.54 -4.56
C GLN A 82 7.94 -8.27 -4.75
N ALA A 83 7.71 -7.87 -6.00
CA ALA A 83 6.69 -6.88 -6.32
C ALA A 83 5.29 -7.44 -6.04
N ALA A 84 4.30 -6.58 -5.82
CA ALA A 84 2.93 -7.04 -5.61
C ALA A 84 2.41 -7.77 -6.85
N ALA A 85 1.77 -8.92 -6.64
CA ALA A 85 1.11 -9.70 -7.68
C ALA A 85 -0.14 -10.38 -7.11
N TRP A 86 -1.04 -10.83 -7.98
CA TRP A 86 -2.30 -11.49 -7.60
C TRP A 86 -2.09 -12.71 -6.68
N ASN A 87 -0.96 -13.42 -6.82
CA ASN A 87 -0.65 -14.65 -6.11
C ASN A 87 0.24 -14.46 -4.87
N ASN A 88 0.41 -13.22 -4.38
CA ASN A 88 1.21 -12.97 -3.20
C ASN A 88 0.51 -12.00 -2.23
N LEU A 89 0.80 -12.17 -0.93
CA LEU A 89 0.34 -11.26 0.11
C LEU A 89 1.01 -9.89 -0.05
N ALA A 90 0.43 -8.96 -0.81
CA ALA A 90 0.89 -7.58 -0.83
C ALA A 90 0.19 -6.75 0.25
N THR A 91 0.63 -5.51 0.43
CA THR A 91 -0.12 -4.51 1.20
C THR A 91 -1.46 -4.20 0.50
N ASN A 92 -2.41 -3.60 1.22
CA ASN A 92 -3.66 -3.09 0.63
C ASN A 92 -3.35 -2.24 -0.61
N ALA A 93 -4.10 -2.45 -1.70
CA ALA A 93 -3.79 -1.91 -3.03
C ALA A 93 -2.32 -2.11 -3.43
N GLY A 94 -1.90 -3.38 -3.56
CA GLY A 94 -0.51 -3.75 -3.81
C GLY A 94 0.09 -3.12 -5.08
N ASP A 95 1.30 -2.55 -4.98
CA ASP A 95 1.99 -1.89 -6.08
C ASP A 95 3.01 -2.79 -6.77
N ALA A 96 2.75 -3.12 -8.04
CA ALA A 96 3.64 -3.94 -8.87
C ALA A 96 4.87 -3.19 -9.42
N SER A 97 5.02 -1.89 -9.15
CA SER A 97 6.10 -1.02 -9.62
C SER A 97 7.13 -0.67 -8.54
N VAL A 98 6.92 -1.17 -7.31
CA VAL A 98 7.84 -0.94 -6.18
C VAL A 98 8.01 -2.18 -5.31
N LEU A 99 9.13 -2.22 -4.60
CA LEU A 99 9.39 -3.11 -3.48
C LEU A 99 9.16 -2.35 -2.18
N TYR A 100 8.65 -3.07 -1.18
CA TYR A 100 8.31 -2.51 0.12
C TYR A 100 9.26 -2.97 1.21
N LEU A 101 9.77 -2.02 2.01
CA LEU A 101 10.28 -2.29 3.35
C LEU A 101 9.44 -1.55 4.38
N ASN A 102 9.28 -2.18 5.54
CA ASN A 102 8.37 -1.80 6.59
C ASN A 102 9.06 -1.93 7.95
N SER A 103 8.85 -0.97 8.85
CA SER A 103 9.22 -1.10 10.26
C SER A 103 8.21 -0.38 11.13
N MET A 104 7.60 -1.10 12.06
CA MET A 104 6.83 -0.48 13.14
C MET A 104 7.78 -0.02 14.24
N LEU A 105 7.56 1.20 14.72
CA LEU A 105 8.46 1.85 15.68
C LEU A 105 7.84 1.88 17.09
N ASP A 106 8.68 1.61 18.09
CA ASP A 106 8.45 1.95 19.49
C ASP A 106 9.71 2.62 20.03
N LEU A 107 9.66 3.94 20.16
CA LEU A 107 10.75 4.80 20.64
C LEU A 107 10.52 5.27 22.08
N SER A 108 9.68 4.57 22.85
CA SER A 108 9.40 4.90 24.25
C SER A 108 10.55 4.59 25.20
N GLY A 109 11.54 3.79 24.75
CA GLY A 109 12.56 3.20 25.60
C GLY A 109 12.13 1.91 26.29
N ARG A 110 10.86 1.51 26.20
CA ARG A 110 10.37 0.24 26.77
C ARG A 110 10.75 -0.92 25.87
N LYS A 111 11.07 -2.07 26.49
CA LYS A 111 11.32 -3.31 25.73
C LYS A 111 9.98 -3.87 25.25
N TYR A 112 9.80 -3.91 23.94
CA TYR A 112 8.65 -4.58 23.32
C TYR A 112 8.84 -6.10 23.27
N PRO A 113 7.80 -6.95 23.44
CA PRO A 113 7.95 -8.41 23.48
C PRO A 113 8.64 -9.04 22.26
N SER A 114 8.40 -8.54 21.05
CA SER A 114 9.08 -9.01 19.84
C SER A 114 10.46 -8.37 19.63
N SER A 115 10.84 -7.35 20.41
CA SER A 115 12.11 -6.66 20.21
C SER A 115 13.29 -7.58 20.48
N GLN A 116 14.10 -7.80 19.46
CA GLN A 116 15.37 -8.53 19.55
C GLN A 116 16.49 -7.67 20.17
N ASN A 117 16.31 -6.34 20.19
CA ASN A 117 17.38 -5.38 20.47
C ASN A 117 17.14 -4.54 21.73
N GLY A 118 16.20 -4.96 22.59
CA GLY A 118 15.82 -4.24 23.79
C GLY A 118 14.86 -3.07 23.54
N GLY A 119 14.63 -2.24 24.56
CA GLY A 119 13.93 -0.96 24.41
C GLY A 119 14.89 0.12 23.94
N THR A 120 14.40 1.09 23.15
CA THR A 120 15.24 2.20 22.68
C THR A 120 14.42 3.47 22.50
N LYS A 121 15.09 4.62 22.57
CA LYS A 121 14.56 5.93 22.16
C LYS A 121 15.22 6.45 20.89
N GLU A 122 16.28 5.78 20.44
CA GLU A 122 17.10 6.16 19.31
C GLU A 122 17.38 4.97 18.38
N LEU A 123 17.09 5.16 17.10
CA LEU A 123 17.46 4.25 16.03
C LEU A 123 18.39 4.96 15.05
N VAL A 124 19.24 4.18 14.38
CA VAL A 124 20.09 4.65 13.29
C VAL A 124 19.55 4.04 12.01
N LEU A 125 18.89 4.85 11.20
CA LEU A 125 18.45 4.50 9.86
C LEU A 125 19.58 4.79 8.88
N THR A 126 20.00 3.77 8.15
CA THR A 126 20.94 3.88 7.04
C THR A 126 20.22 3.59 5.74
N VAL A 127 20.37 4.49 4.77
CA VAL A 127 19.72 4.41 3.46
C VAL A 127 20.78 4.40 2.34
N PRO A 128 20.60 3.62 1.26
CA PRO A 128 21.54 3.55 0.14
C PRO A 128 21.64 4.87 -0.65
N PRO A 129 22.51 4.97 -1.67
CA PRO A 129 22.45 6.06 -2.64
C PRO A 129 21.07 6.16 -3.31
N SER A 130 20.54 7.38 -3.42
CA SER A 130 19.19 7.71 -3.91
C SER A 130 19.18 8.51 -5.22
N ALA A 131 20.33 8.98 -5.69
CA ALA A 131 20.42 9.84 -6.87
C ALA A 131 20.05 9.10 -8.17
N GLN A 132 20.31 7.79 -8.23
CA GLN A 132 20.03 6.95 -9.40
C GLN A 132 18.93 5.89 -9.13
N ASN A 133 18.68 5.57 -7.86
CA ASN A 133 17.67 4.61 -7.45
C ASN A 133 16.51 5.38 -6.83
N TYR A 134 15.35 5.36 -7.48
CA TYR A 134 14.18 5.98 -6.89
C TYR A 134 13.75 5.20 -5.65
N TYR A 135 13.72 5.89 -4.52
CA TYR A 135 12.98 5.44 -3.35
C TYR A 135 12.51 6.62 -2.49
N VAL A 136 11.49 6.35 -1.69
CA VAL A 136 11.04 7.24 -0.61
C VAL A 136 10.93 6.44 0.68
N VAL A 137 11.58 6.94 1.73
CA VAL A 137 11.40 6.52 3.12
C VAL A 137 10.40 7.48 3.74
N ASN A 138 9.16 7.02 3.88
CA ASN A 138 8.11 7.74 4.57
C ASN A 138 8.10 7.34 6.04
N VAL A 139 8.23 8.33 6.93
CA VAL A 139 8.19 8.14 8.38
C VAL A 139 6.91 8.77 8.91
N LEU A 140 6.10 7.97 9.58
CA LEU A 140 4.75 8.28 10.04
C LEU A 140 4.71 8.22 11.56
N ASP A 141 4.03 9.18 12.18
CA ASP A 141 3.74 9.17 13.61
C ASP A 141 2.52 8.28 13.94
N SER A 142 2.12 8.24 15.21
CA SER A 142 0.99 7.40 15.64
C SER A 142 -0.35 7.89 15.08
N PHE A 143 -0.48 9.12 14.61
CA PHE A 143 -1.70 9.62 14.00
C PHE A 143 -1.66 9.55 12.47
N ILE A 144 -0.80 8.69 11.92
CA ILE A 144 -0.55 8.48 10.48
C ILE A 144 -0.16 9.76 9.72
N ASN A 145 0.36 10.77 10.40
CA ASN A 145 0.95 11.92 9.73
C ASN A 145 2.40 11.59 9.33
N SER A 146 2.76 11.96 8.11
CA SER A 146 4.12 11.99 7.62
C SER A 146 4.89 13.04 8.40
N THR A 147 5.89 12.60 9.15
CA THR A 147 6.87 13.46 9.82
C THR A 147 8.15 13.57 9.00
N GLY A 148 8.47 12.52 8.23
CA GLY A 148 9.68 12.43 7.42
C GLY A 148 9.43 11.87 6.03
N SER A 149 10.18 12.40 5.07
CA SER A 149 10.25 11.92 3.70
C SER A 149 11.70 12.02 3.23
N MET A 150 12.45 10.93 3.31
CA MET A 150 13.87 10.87 2.90
C MET A 150 14.00 10.07 1.61
N GLY A 151 14.95 10.41 0.74
CA GLY A 151 15.20 9.65 -0.49
C GLY A 151 15.43 10.56 -1.68
N THR A 152 14.99 10.11 -2.86
CA THR A 152 15.34 10.72 -4.15
C THR A 152 14.88 12.17 -4.28
N ARG A 153 13.71 12.53 -3.73
CA ARG A 153 13.19 13.90 -3.79
C ARG A 153 13.91 14.87 -2.86
N THR A 154 14.10 14.49 -1.60
CA THR A 154 14.48 15.42 -0.52
C THR A 154 15.94 15.33 -0.11
N THR A 155 16.57 14.18 -0.36
CA THR A 155 17.96 13.90 -0.02
C THR A 155 18.64 13.08 -1.13
N PRO A 156 18.63 13.56 -2.39
CA PRO A 156 19.34 12.89 -3.47
C PRO A 156 20.84 12.80 -3.15
N SER A 157 21.41 11.62 -3.29
CA SER A 157 22.81 11.38 -2.93
C SER A 157 23.42 10.20 -3.70
N ASN A 158 24.66 10.35 -4.17
CA ASN A 158 25.49 9.26 -4.72
C ASN A 158 26.16 8.41 -3.62
N LYS A 159 26.07 8.85 -2.37
CA LYS A 159 26.60 8.15 -1.20
C LYS A 159 25.45 7.68 -0.29
N ARG A 160 25.71 6.61 0.46
CA ARG A 160 24.85 6.19 1.56
C ARG A 160 24.67 7.33 2.56
N GLN A 161 23.45 7.50 3.09
CA GLN A 161 23.14 8.47 4.13
C GLN A 161 22.75 7.78 5.44
N THR A 162 22.92 8.48 6.56
CA THR A 162 22.59 7.96 7.89
C THR A 162 21.85 9.02 8.69
N TYR A 163 20.76 8.60 9.33
CA TYR A 163 19.87 9.44 10.13
C TYR A 163 19.71 8.81 11.52
N LEU A 164 19.77 9.64 12.56
CA LEU A 164 19.38 9.27 13.90
C LEU A 164 17.88 9.54 14.03
N VAL A 165 17.06 8.47 14.00
CA VAL A 165 15.61 8.53 14.21
C VAL A 165 15.35 8.49 15.71
N VAL A 166 14.68 9.49 16.25
CA VAL A 166 14.54 9.68 17.71
C VAL A 166 13.10 9.90 18.13
N GLY A 167 12.73 9.28 19.26
CA GLY A 167 11.44 9.51 19.89
C GLY A 167 11.37 10.88 20.59
N PRO A 168 10.17 11.38 20.90
CA PRO A 168 9.97 12.71 21.51
C PRO A 168 10.61 12.87 22.89
N THR A 169 10.96 11.76 23.58
CA THR A 169 11.61 11.78 24.90
C THR A 169 13.11 11.48 24.84
N SER A 170 13.70 11.41 23.64
CA SER A 170 15.14 11.28 23.46
C SER A 170 15.84 12.60 23.82
N GLN A 171 17.05 12.52 24.38
CA GLN A 171 17.91 13.69 24.62
C GLN A 171 18.30 14.43 23.32
N TYR A 172 18.14 13.79 22.16
CA TYR A 172 18.46 14.38 20.86
C TYR A 172 17.23 14.91 20.11
N ALA A 173 16.02 14.81 20.66
CA ALA A 173 14.77 15.17 19.96
C ALA A 173 14.77 16.61 19.44
N ASN A 174 15.38 17.54 20.17
CA ASN A 174 15.39 18.97 19.83
C ASN A 174 16.60 19.37 18.98
N LYS A 175 17.30 18.41 18.36
CA LYS A 175 18.50 18.63 17.55
C LYS A 175 18.19 18.38 16.08
N ARG A 176 18.85 19.13 15.18
CA ARG A 176 18.85 18.87 13.72
C ARG A 176 20.04 18.02 13.29
N THR A 177 21.16 18.19 13.99
CA THR A 177 22.38 17.39 13.84
C THR A 177 22.98 17.13 15.21
N VAL A 178 23.65 15.99 15.38
CA VAL A 178 24.35 15.63 16.62
C VAL A 178 25.68 14.96 16.31
N ARG A 179 26.66 15.12 17.20
CA ARG A 179 27.95 14.42 17.13
C ARG A 179 28.01 13.34 18.20
N ILE A 180 28.17 12.09 17.79
CA ILE A 180 28.23 10.92 18.69
C ILE A 180 29.45 10.08 18.29
N GLY A 181 30.40 9.88 19.21
CA GLY A 181 31.68 9.21 18.97
C GLY A 181 32.41 9.70 17.72
N GLY A 182 32.50 11.03 17.57
CA GLY A 182 33.19 11.66 16.44
C GLY A 182 32.43 11.67 15.11
N LYS A 183 31.28 10.98 14.99
CA LYS A 183 30.43 10.96 13.79
C LYS A 183 29.30 11.99 13.87
N VAL A 184 28.98 12.62 12.76
CA VAL A 184 27.85 13.56 12.65
C VAL A 184 26.63 12.83 12.12
N PHE A 185 25.52 12.92 12.83
CA PHE A 185 24.23 12.38 12.44
C PHE A 185 23.26 13.50 12.11
N ARG A 186 22.50 13.33 11.03
CA ARG A 186 21.27 14.09 10.80
C ARG A 186 20.18 13.51 11.69
N VAL A 187 19.44 14.34 12.40
CA VAL A 187 18.39 13.87 13.30
C VAL A 187 17.04 13.91 12.58
N MET A 188 16.29 12.83 12.70
CA MET A 188 14.91 12.71 12.25
C MET A 188 14.04 12.50 13.51
N THR A 189 13.37 13.56 13.95
CA THR A 189 12.54 13.53 15.17
C THR A 189 11.15 12.95 14.86
N GLN A 190 10.65 12.11 15.75
CA GLN A 190 9.24 11.69 15.76
C GLN A 190 8.42 12.57 16.69
N ASP A 191 7.15 12.75 16.35
CA ASP A 191 6.17 13.46 17.17
C ASP A 191 5.72 12.61 18.36
N THR A 192 5.65 11.30 18.14
CA THR A 192 5.11 10.30 19.07
C THR A 192 6.11 9.17 19.26
N ASN A 193 5.95 8.35 20.32
CA ASN A 193 6.84 7.22 20.54
C ASN A 193 6.54 6.06 19.58
N LEU A 194 5.26 5.80 19.33
CA LEU A 194 4.84 4.84 18.31
C LEU A 194 4.88 5.50 16.94
N GLY A 195 5.28 4.75 15.93
CA GLY A 195 5.33 5.24 14.56
C GLY A 195 5.53 4.11 13.56
N TRP A 196 5.75 4.50 12.31
CA TRP A 196 5.86 3.58 11.19
C TRP A 196 6.83 4.12 10.15
N ILE A 197 7.77 3.30 9.70
CA ILE A 197 8.58 3.55 8.50
C ILE A 197 8.05 2.67 7.38
N LEU A 198 7.65 3.29 6.28
CA LEU A 198 7.29 2.63 5.03
C LEU A 198 8.21 3.12 3.91
N ILE A 199 8.95 2.21 3.30
CA ILE A 199 9.87 2.49 2.22
C ILE A 199 9.31 1.89 0.94
N ARG A 200 9.22 2.72 -0.11
CA ARG A 200 8.83 2.30 -1.46
C ARG A 200 10.03 2.49 -2.37
N ILE A 201 10.45 1.42 -3.03
CA ILE A 201 11.69 1.36 -3.81
C ILE A 201 11.32 0.95 -5.24
N ARG A 202 11.60 1.79 -6.24
CA ARG A 202 11.24 1.50 -7.63
C ARG A 202 11.89 0.19 -8.09
N ALA A 203 11.09 -0.70 -8.67
CA ALA A 203 11.55 -1.88 -9.37
C ALA A 203 10.62 -2.17 -10.56
N ASP A 204 11.18 -2.72 -11.61
CA ASP A 204 10.42 -3.15 -12.78
C ASP A 204 10.23 -4.67 -12.73
N SER A 205 8.97 -5.08 -12.55
CA SER A 205 8.55 -6.48 -12.53
C SER A 205 8.44 -7.09 -13.93
N LEU A 206 8.55 -6.29 -15.00
CA LEU A 206 8.32 -6.69 -16.38
C LEU A 206 9.61 -6.71 -17.24
N VAL A 207 10.77 -6.73 -16.59
CA VAL A 207 12.08 -6.87 -17.24
C VAL A 207 12.84 -8.11 -16.73
N PRO A 208 13.73 -8.71 -17.55
CA PRO A 208 14.54 -9.84 -17.13
C PRO A 208 15.43 -9.51 -15.92
N SER A 209 15.82 -10.52 -15.15
CA SER A 209 16.68 -10.36 -13.96
C SER A 209 18.05 -9.73 -14.24
N SER A 210 18.54 -9.83 -15.47
CA SER A 210 19.79 -9.19 -15.92
C SER A 210 19.67 -7.66 -16.04
N ASN A 211 18.44 -7.13 -16.12
CA ASN A 211 18.21 -5.69 -16.15
C ASN A 211 18.46 -5.10 -14.75
N PRO A 212 19.25 -4.02 -14.62
CA PRO A 212 19.50 -3.36 -13.34
C PRO A 212 18.25 -2.83 -12.63
N ALA A 213 17.16 -2.58 -13.36
CA ALA A 213 15.88 -2.15 -12.80
C ALA A 213 14.99 -3.33 -12.34
N SER A 214 15.37 -4.58 -12.63
CA SER A 214 14.57 -5.75 -12.27
C SER A 214 14.41 -5.90 -10.76
N VAL A 215 13.34 -6.57 -10.33
CA VAL A 215 13.10 -6.88 -8.91
C VAL A 215 14.31 -7.51 -8.23
N ASN A 216 14.94 -8.52 -8.86
CA ASN A 216 16.10 -9.21 -8.29
C ASN A 216 17.31 -8.28 -8.17
N ALA A 217 17.61 -7.50 -9.21
CA ALA A 217 18.74 -6.58 -9.19
C ALA A 217 18.53 -5.46 -8.14
N VAL A 218 17.32 -4.91 -8.05
CA VAL A 218 16.98 -3.87 -7.07
C VAL A 218 17.01 -4.41 -5.64
N ASP A 219 16.59 -5.66 -5.41
CA ASP A 219 16.73 -6.30 -4.10
C ASP A 219 18.19 -6.32 -3.63
N GLU A 220 19.09 -6.82 -4.48
CA GLU A 220 20.52 -6.92 -4.16
C GLU A 220 21.21 -5.56 -4.04
N THR A 221 20.92 -4.64 -4.95
CA THR A 221 21.67 -3.38 -5.09
C THR A 221 21.10 -2.24 -4.24
N VAL A 222 19.83 -2.30 -3.83
CA VAL A 222 19.14 -1.23 -3.10
C VAL A 222 18.50 -1.75 -1.81
N VAL A 223 17.60 -2.73 -1.87
CA VAL A 223 16.80 -3.18 -0.71
C VAL A 223 17.68 -3.68 0.43
N LYS A 224 18.62 -4.59 0.15
CA LYS A 224 19.56 -5.15 1.15
C LYS A 224 20.55 -4.12 1.71
N ARG A 225 20.60 -2.92 1.14
CA ARG A 225 21.47 -1.81 1.57
C ARG A 225 20.77 -0.79 2.48
N PHE A 226 19.52 -1.06 2.87
CA PHE A 226 18.90 -0.39 4.00
C PHE A 226 19.27 -1.09 5.31
N ALA A 227 19.44 -0.32 6.40
CA ALA A 227 19.62 -0.87 7.74
C ALA A 227 18.91 0.00 8.78
N LEU A 228 18.35 -0.65 9.80
CA LEU A 228 17.79 0.00 10.98
C LEU A 228 18.38 -0.69 12.20
N ASN A 229 19.20 0.03 12.96
CA ASN A 229 19.90 -0.49 14.14
C ASN A 229 19.55 0.37 15.35
N THR A 230 19.61 -0.17 16.56
CA THR A 230 19.65 0.72 17.74
C THR A 230 20.94 1.52 17.73
N LEU A 231 20.94 2.71 18.35
CA LEU A 231 22.17 3.50 18.47
C LEU A 231 23.29 2.70 19.16
N ALA A 232 22.96 1.95 20.22
CA ALA A 232 23.89 1.08 20.93
C ALA A 232 24.51 0.01 20.03
N GLN A 233 23.71 -0.66 19.18
CA GLN A 233 24.21 -1.63 18.21
C GLN A 233 25.16 -1.00 17.19
N TYR A 234 24.78 0.18 16.68
CA TYR A 234 25.59 0.91 15.72
C TYR A 234 26.95 1.33 16.31
N GLN A 235 26.95 1.79 17.57
CA GLN A 235 28.17 2.11 18.32
C GLN A 235 29.03 0.88 18.57
N LYS A 236 28.44 -0.22 19.04
CA LYS A 236 29.13 -1.50 19.27
C LYS A 236 29.77 -2.02 17.97
N ASN A 237 29.12 -1.79 16.83
CA ASN A 237 29.65 -2.10 15.50
C ASN A 237 30.56 -1.00 14.92
N ARG A 238 31.22 -0.21 15.77
CA ARG A 238 32.19 0.83 15.38
C ARG A 238 31.63 1.82 14.35
N TYR A 239 30.39 2.24 14.55
CA TYR A 239 29.67 3.18 13.66
C TYR A 239 29.52 2.68 12.23
N ARG A 240 29.29 1.37 12.05
CA ARG A 240 28.97 0.75 10.78
C ARG A 240 27.56 0.14 10.84
N PRO A 241 26.75 0.28 9.77
CA PRO A 241 25.42 -0.34 9.74
C PRO A 241 25.54 -1.87 9.83
N ILE A 242 24.62 -2.48 10.56
CA ILE A 242 24.38 -3.92 10.53
C ILE A 242 23.22 -4.13 9.57
N TYR A 243 23.52 -4.62 8.37
CA TYR A 243 22.51 -4.90 7.35
C TYR A 243 21.72 -6.16 7.72
N PRO A 244 20.41 -6.21 7.42
CA PRO A 244 19.63 -7.43 7.60
C PRO A 244 20.17 -8.53 6.68
N LYS A 245 20.30 -9.76 7.21
CA LYS A 245 20.67 -10.92 6.37
C LYS A 245 19.57 -11.27 5.36
N THR A 246 18.32 -11.04 5.74
CA THR A 246 17.13 -11.17 4.92
C THR A 246 16.12 -10.13 5.38
N THR A 247 15.33 -9.60 4.45
CA THR A 247 14.19 -8.73 4.75
C THR A 247 12.89 -9.52 4.85
N SER A 248 12.91 -10.80 4.46
CA SER A 248 11.78 -11.72 4.63
C SER A 248 11.70 -12.21 6.06
N TYR A 249 10.49 -12.24 6.60
CA TYR A 249 10.19 -12.74 7.94
C TYR A 249 9.06 -13.78 7.83
N PRO A 250 9.38 -15.08 7.70
CA PRO A 250 8.38 -16.12 7.66
C PRO A 250 7.79 -16.33 9.08
N PRO A 251 6.52 -15.97 9.35
CA PRO A 251 5.94 -16.16 10.67
C PRO A 251 5.63 -17.65 10.92
N SER A 252 5.82 -18.11 12.16
CA SER A 252 5.34 -19.42 12.60
C SER A 252 3.80 -19.47 12.65
N ASN A 253 3.21 -20.67 12.56
CA ASN A 253 1.76 -20.86 12.68
C ASN A 253 1.18 -20.25 13.97
N GLN A 254 1.92 -20.32 15.09
CA GLN A 254 1.51 -19.70 16.34
C GLN A 254 1.49 -18.17 16.26
N GLN A 255 2.47 -17.56 15.58
CA GLN A 255 2.48 -16.11 15.34
C GLN A 255 1.33 -15.69 14.42
N ILE A 256 1.05 -16.48 13.39
CA ILE A 256 -0.11 -16.30 12.50
C ILE A 256 -1.39 -16.28 13.32
N GLN A 257 -1.68 -17.34 14.09
CA GLN A 257 -2.87 -17.43 14.92
C GLN A 257 -3.00 -16.27 15.93
N ARG A 258 -1.90 -15.90 16.58
CA ARG A 258 -1.87 -14.77 17.53
C ARG A 258 -2.09 -13.41 16.88
N SER A 259 -1.79 -13.29 15.58
CA SER A 259 -1.94 -12.05 14.83
C SER A 259 -3.37 -11.77 14.41
N GLU A 260 -4.21 -12.80 14.26
CA GLU A 260 -5.56 -12.68 13.69
C GLU A 260 -6.45 -11.68 14.44
N LYS A 261 -6.36 -11.64 15.77
CA LYS A 261 -7.11 -10.66 16.58
C LYS A 261 -6.75 -9.19 16.34
N TRP A 262 -5.67 -8.92 15.61
CA TRP A 262 -5.22 -7.58 15.24
C TRP A 262 -5.38 -7.29 13.74
N ALA A 263 -5.77 -8.30 12.93
CA ALA A 263 -5.84 -8.20 11.48
C ALA A 263 -6.86 -7.14 11.04
N ASN A 264 -8.02 -7.10 11.70
CA ASN A 264 -9.13 -6.20 11.39
C ASN A 264 -9.38 -5.19 12.51
N ALA A 265 -10.08 -4.10 12.19
CA ALA A 265 -10.58 -3.17 13.19
C ALA A 265 -11.53 -3.91 14.17
N PRO A 266 -11.55 -3.56 15.47
CA PRO A 266 -12.39 -4.24 16.44
C PRO A 266 -13.88 -4.00 16.15
N ALA A 267 -14.69 -5.05 16.08
CA ALA A 267 -16.15 -4.88 15.91
C ALA A 267 -16.85 -4.24 17.13
N GLN A 268 -16.21 -4.29 18.30
CA GLN A 268 -16.76 -3.80 19.57
C GLN A 268 -16.10 -2.48 19.97
N ALA A 269 -16.90 -1.47 20.29
CA ALA A 269 -16.44 -0.13 20.66
C ALA A 269 -15.53 -0.15 21.90
N THR A 270 -15.80 -1.02 22.87
CA THR A 270 -14.95 -1.17 24.07
C THR A 270 -13.56 -1.69 23.73
N ALA A 271 -13.44 -2.60 22.77
CA ALA A 271 -12.16 -3.10 22.29
C ALA A 271 -11.41 -2.02 21.49
N PHE A 272 -12.10 -1.26 20.65
CA PHE A 272 -11.54 -0.09 19.96
C PHE A 272 -11.01 0.95 20.97
N MET A 273 -11.82 1.35 21.95
CA MET A 273 -11.45 2.34 22.97
C MET A 273 -10.26 1.86 23.82
N ALA A 274 -10.21 0.57 24.15
CA ALA A 274 -9.07 0.00 24.85
C ALA A 274 -7.77 0.10 24.03
N GLN A 275 -7.81 -0.22 22.73
CA GLN A 275 -6.64 -0.13 21.84
C GLN A 275 -6.21 1.33 21.62
N LEU A 276 -7.17 2.23 21.37
CA LEU A 276 -6.93 3.68 21.29
C LEU A 276 -6.28 4.20 22.58
N GLY A 277 -6.81 3.82 23.75
CA GLY A 277 -6.25 4.17 25.04
C GLY A 277 -4.81 3.70 25.22
N GLN A 278 -4.47 2.48 24.76
CA GLN A 278 -3.09 1.98 24.80
C GLN A 278 -2.16 2.80 23.91
N SER A 279 -2.62 3.20 22.72
CA SER A 279 -1.86 4.07 21.82
C SER A 279 -1.52 5.42 22.49
N LEU A 280 -2.52 6.07 23.10
CA LEU A 280 -2.34 7.35 23.80
C LEU A 280 -1.42 7.24 25.01
N ALA A 281 -1.54 6.16 25.80
CA ALA A 281 -0.70 5.96 26.98
C ALA A 281 0.78 5.69 26.63
N GLN A 282 1.06 5.24 25.40
CA GLN A 282 2.41 4.96 24.92
C GLN A 282 3.03 6.15 24.18
N SER A 283 2.20 7.00 23.57
CA SER A 283 2.62 8.15 22.78
C SER A 283 2.18 9.46 23.44
N PRO A 284 3.11 10.23 24.05
CA PRO A 284 2.75 11.53 24.61
C PRO A 284 2.20 12.45 23.52
N MET A 285 1.20 13.25 23.88
CA MET A 285 0.63 14.23 22.96
C MET A 285 1.69 15.27 22.56
N PRO A 286 1.87 15.55 21.25
CA PRO A 286 2.83 16.57 20.81
C PRO A 286 2.41 17.97 21.27
N SER A 287 3.37 18.70 21.83
CA SER A 287 3.27 20.11 22.18
C SER A 287 4.07 20.97 21.19
N ARG A 288 4.04 22.30 21.34
CA ARG A 288 4.84 23.22 20.50
C ARG A 288 6.34 23.03 20.65
N THR A 289 6.79 22.37 21.72
CA THR A 289 8.22 22.15 22.03
C THR A 289 8.63 20.69 21.85
N THR A 290 7.73 19.83 21.36
CA THR A 290 8.08 18.45 21.03
C THR A 290 9.07 18.42 19.87
N GLY A 291 10.24 17.81 20.08
CA GLY A 291 11.28 17.71 19.06
C GLY A 291 11.76 19.08 18.57
N ILE A 292 11.79 19.29 17.25
CA ILE A 292 12.22 20.56 16.65
C ILE A 292 11.09 21.58 16.47
N GLY A 293 9.97 21.42 17.20
CA GLY A 293 8.84 22.35 17.21
C GLY A 293 9.25 23.83 17.34
N ASN A 294 8.49 24.72 16.69
CA ASN A 294 8.77 26.16 16.56
C ASN A 294 10.05 26.55 15.80
N THR A 295 10.76 25.62 15.17
CA THR A 295 11.88 25.97 14.27
C THR A 295 11.34 26.71 13.03
N PRO A 296 11.97 27.79 12.53
CA PRO A 296 11.56 28.42 11.28
C PRO A 296 11.53 27.43 10.11
N LEU A 297 10.47 27.43 9.29
CA LEU A 297 10.33 26.47 8.18
C LEU A 297 11.52 26.51 7.21
N LYS A 298 12.04 27.71 6.91
CA LYS A 298 13.23 27.92 6.07
C LYS A 298 14.52 27.27 6.61
N ALA A 299 14.54 26.94 7.90
CA ALA A 299 15.67 26.33 8.59
C ALA A 299 15.49 24.82 8.77
N LEU A 300 14.37 24.26 8.33
CA LEU A 300 14.13 22.82 8.34
C LEU A 300 14.90 22.14 7.22
N PRO A 301 15.42 20.93 7.46
CA PRO A 301 15.84 20.07 6.38
C PRO A 301 14.68 19.70 5.44
N ALA A 302 14.95 19.55 4.14
CA ALA A 302 13.93 19.27 3.11
C ALA A 302 13.15 17.95 3.31
N TRP A 303 13.69 17.02 4.11
CA TRP A 303 13.04 15.75 4.43
C TRP A 303 12.10 15.82 5.62
N VAL A 304 12.08 16.92 6.38
CA VAL A 304 11.13 17.13 7.48
C VAL A 304 9.82 17.61 6.89
N VAL A 305 8.73 16.96 7.26
CA VAL A 305 7.40 17.28 6.75
C VAL A 305 6.64 18.07 7.82
N PRO A 306 6.27 19.34 7.55
CA PRO A 306 5.52 20.16 8.51
C PRO A 306 4.04 19.79 8.55
N GLN A 307 3.36 20.17 9.63
CA GLN A 307 1.89 20.13 9.70
C GLN A 307 1.25 20.86 8.51
N ALA A 308 0.07 20.37 8.10
CA ALA A 308 -0.75 21.02 7.09
C ALA A 308 -0.92 22.52 7.36
N ASN A 309 -0.76 23.35 6.32
CA ASN A 309 -0.91 24.81 6.36
C ASN A 309 0.12 25.58 7.21
N ALA A 310 1.21 24.95 7.67
CA ALA A 310 2.29 25.68 8.33
C ALA A 310 2.93 26.71 7.37
N LYS A 311 2.98 27.99 7.77
CA LYS A 311 3.49 29.08 6.91
C LYS A 311 4.85 29.67 7.31
N LYS A 312 5.16 29.72 8.61
CA LYS A 312 6.37 30.42 9.13
C LYS A 312 7.21 29.53 10.04
N LEU A 313 6.55 28.90 11.00
CA LEU A 313 7.19 28.03 11.99
C LEU A 313 6.77 26.58 11.76
N TYR A 314 7.69 25.67 12.04
CA TYR A 314 7.44 24.25 12.09
C TYR A 314 6.49 23.94 13.23
N GLN A 315 5.38 23.32 12.87
CA GLN A 315 4.52 22.62 13.80
C GLN A 315 4.60 21.14 13.44
N ASN A 316 4.81 20.32 14.45
CA ASN A 316 4.73 18.88 14.38
C ASN A 316 3.36 18.50 13.76
N PRO A 317 3.30 17.63 12.74
CA PRO A 317 2.04 17.24 12.11
C PRO A 317 0.92 16.85 13.07
N SER A 318 1.24 16.23 14.21
CA SER A 318 0.25 15.85 15.24
C SER A 318 0.05 16.88 16.38
N PHE A 319 0.60 18.08 16.27
CA PHE A 319 0.41 19.15 17.27
C PHE A 319 -1.04 19.66 17.32
N GLY A 320 -1.56 19.91 18.54
CA GLY A 320 -2.86 20.56 18.75
C GLY A 320 -4.04 19.61 19.00
N GLN A 321 -3.77 18.32 19.24
CA GLN A 321 -4.79 17.30 19.48
C GLN A 321 -5.39 17.35 20.90
N GLU A 322 -4.75 18.04 21.85
CA GLU A 322 -5.12 18.04 23.27
C GLU A 322 -6.54 18.55 23.54
N ARG A 323 -7.01 19.55 22.77
CA ARG A 323 -8.37 20.09 22.94
C ARG A 323 -9.41 19.02 22.64
N GLN A 324 -9.22 18.26 21.56
CA GLN A 324 -10.15 17.19 21.20
C GLN A 324 -10.13 16.09 22.25
N LEU A 325 -8.93 15.66 22.70
CA LEU A 325 -8.83 14.64 23.73
C LEU A 325 -9.53 15.07 25.05
N ARG A 326 -9.48 16.36 25.43
CA ARG A 326 -10.24 16.86 26.60
C ARG A 326 -11.75 16.73 26.41
N LEU A 327 -12.27 16.93 25.19
CA LEU A 327 -13.69 16.74 24.88
C LEU A 327 -14.12 15.27 24.99
N LEU A 328 -13.21 14.34 24.70
CA LEU A 328 -13.46 12.88 24.79
C LEU A 328 -13.34 12.31 26.21
N LYS A 329 -12.83 13.09 27.18
CA LYS A 329 -12.66 12.67 28.58
C LYS A 329 -13.92 12.06 29.22
N PRO A 330 -15.15 12.55 28.98
CA PRO A 330 -16.36 11.94 29.54
C PRO A 330 -16.64 10.51 29.04
N LEU A 331 -16.04 10.06 27.93
CA LEU A 331 -16.08 8.65 27.52
C LEU A 331 -15.10 7.76 28.31
N GLY A 332 -14.32 8.35 29.22
CA GLY A 332 -13.24 7.68 29.95
C GLY A 332 -11.89 7.67 29.21
N LEU A 333 -11.77 8.39 28.08
CA LEU A 333 -10.56 8.45 27.26
C LEU A 333 -9.66 9.63 27.63
N THR A 334 -8.40 9.37 27.96
CA THR A 334 -7.41 10.37 28.38
C THR A 334 -6.03 10.08 27.80
N ALA A 335 -5.05 10.95 28.05
CA ALA A 335 -3.66 10.73 27.64
C ALA A 335 -3.03 9.53 28.38
N GLN A 336 -3.60 9.13 29.52
CA GLN A 336 -3.18 7.96 30.30
C GLN A 336 -3.88 6.67 29.83
N GLY A 337 -4.75 6.77 28.82
CA GLY A 337 -5.50 5.68 28.22
C GLY A 337 -6.99 5.73 28.50
N TRP A 338 -7.65 4.60 28.30
CA TRP A 338 -9.09 4.45 28.45
C TRP A 338 -9.46 3.61 29.67
N LYS A 339 -10.45 4.07 30.43
CA LYS A 339 -11.09 3.31 31.52
C LYS A 339 -12.60 3.50 31.44
N LEU A 340 -13.35 2.41 31.56
CA LEU A 340 -14.81 2.44 31.49
C LEU A 340 -15.37 3.20 32.71
N PRO A 341 -16.18 4.27 32.55
CA PRO A 341 -16.75 4.99 33.68
C PRO A 341 -17.54 4.05 34.61
N ARG A 342 -17.26 4.11 35.92
CA ARG A 342 -17.84 3.15 36.88
C ARG A 342 -19.37 3.24 37.03
N ASN A 343 -19.97 4.37 36.66
CA ASN A 343 -21.41 4.62 36.70
C ASN A 343 -22.13 4.32 35.37
N TRP A 344 -21.45 3.74 34.38
CA TRP A 344 -22.07 3.30 33.14
C TRP A 344 -22.61 1.87 33.26
N GLY A 345 -23.86 1.68 32.87
CA GLY A 345 -24.53 0.40 32.72
C GLY A 345 -24.76 0.03 31.25
N THR A 346 -25.72 -0.88 31.03
CA THR A 346 -26.04 -1.43 29.70
C THR A 346 -26.38 -0.35 28.66
N ASP A 347 -27.23 0.62 29.01
CA ASP A 347 -27.66 1.65 28.06
C ASP A 347 -26.50 2.52 27.56
N GLN A 348 -25.57 2.86 28.45
CA GLN A 348 -24.39 3.65 28.07
C GLN A 348 -23.41 2.84 27.21
N LEU A 349 -23.28 1.54 27.46
CA LEU A 349 -22.46 0.64 26.63
C LEU A 349 -23.08 0.45 25.24
N ASN A 350 -24.40 0.30 25.15
CA ASN A 350 -25.11 0.23 23.87
C ASN A 350 -24.97 1.54 23.09
N ALA A 351 -25.06 2.69 23.76
CA ALA A 351 -24.82 3.99 23.14
C ALA A 351 -23.37 4.16 22.64
N LEU A 352 -22.38 3.67 23.41
CA LEU A 352 -20.98 3.67 22.99
C LEU A 352 -20.78 2.85 21.71
N GLN A 353 -21.43 1.67 21.62
CA GLN A 353 -21.42 0.82 20.43
C GLN A 353 -22.10 1.49 19.24
N ALA A 354 -23.31 2.03 19.43
CA ALA A 354 -24.03 2.74 18.38
C ALA A 354 -23.25 3.95 17.85
N GLY A 355 -22.55 4.68 18.72
CA GLY A 355 -21.71 5.81 18.30
C GLY A 355 -20.45 5.38 17.54
N TYR A 356 -19.83 4.26 17.93
CA TYR A 356 -18.74 3.65 17.17
C TYR A 356 -19.19 3.29 15.75
N GLU A 357 -20.31 2.58 15.62
CA GLU A 357 -20.89 2.18 14.32
C GLU A 357 -21.29 3.39 13.47
N LYS A 358 -21.87 4.41 14.11
CA LYS A 358 -22.21 5.69 13.47
C LYS A 358 -20.96 6.39 12.93
N GLY A 359 -19.87 6.43 13.71
CA GLY A 359 -18.61 7.00 13.29
C GLY A 359 -18.02 6.26 12.09
N ASP A 360 -18.04 4.93 12.13
CA ASP A 360 -17.55 4.07 11.04
C ASP A 360 -18.32 4.26 9.74
N ALA A 361 -19.65 4.25 9.82
CA ALA A 361 -20.53 4.54 8.70
C ALA A 361 -20.28 5.94 8.14
N GLY A 362 -20.11 6.95 9.01
CA GLY A 362 -19.83 8.32 8.58
C GLY A 362 -18.51 8.48 7.83
N VAL A 363 -17.46 7.76 8.24
CA VAL A 363 -16.17 7.76 7.51
C VAL A 363 -16.32 7.06 6.16
N THR A 364 -17.06 5.94 6.11
CA THR A 364 -17.34 5.22 4.88
C THR A 364 -18.12 6.09 3.88
N ASP A 365 -19.15 6.81 4.33
CA ASP A 365 -19.90 7.73 3.49
C ASP A 365 -19.01 8.84 2.92
N LEU A 366 -18.09 9.37 3.73
CA LEU A 366 -17.13 10.39 3.28
C LEU A 366 -16.14 9.87 2.23
N SER A 367 -15.71 8.60 2.29
CA SER A 367 -14.82 8.02 1.27
C SER A 367 -15.51 7.98 -0.10
N THR A 368 -16.81 7.70 -0.12
CA THR A 368 -17.61 7.69 -1.36
C THR A 368 -17.96 9.08 -1.89
N ALA A 369 -17.84 10.12 -1.06
CA ALA A 369 -18.18 11.49 -1.40
C ALA A 369 -17.07 12.24 -2.19
N VAL A 370 -15.90 11.64 -2.41
CA VAL A 370 -14.84 12.23 -3.24
C VAL A 370 -15.31 12.28 -4.70
N GLY A 371 -15.98 13.38 -5.04
CA GLY A 371 -16.66 13.57 -6.32
C GLY A 371 -15.72 13.52 -7.52
N VAL A 372 -16.28 13.08 -8.64
CA VAL A 372 -15.64 13.06 -9.95
C VAL A 372 -16.42 13.96 -10.90
N SER A 373 -15.77 14.50 -11.93
CA SER A 373 -16.45 15.35 -12.91
C SER A 373 -15.84 15.21 -14.31
N ALA A 374 -16.54 15.70 -15.32
CA ALA A 374 -15.98 15.82 -16.67
C ALA A 374 -14.67 16.63 -16.70
N ALA A 375 -14.51 17.61 -15.81
CA ALA A 375 -13.30 18.42 -15.71
C ALA A 375 -12.07 17.64 -15.25
N THR A 376 -12.26 16.50 -14.55
CA THR A 376 -11.17 15.61 -14.14
C THR A 376 -11.11 14.33 -14.97
N ASN A 377 -11.83 14.28 -16.10
CA ASN A 377 -12.05 13.04 -16.86
C ASN A 377 -12.52 11.87 -15.97
N TYR A 378 -13.32 12.21 -14.97
CA TYR A 378 -13.86 11.30 -13.96
C TYR A 378 -12.82 10.56 -13.10
N TRP A 379 -11.56 10.98 -13.13
CA TRP A 379 -10.57 10.56 -12.16
C TRP A 379 -10.85 11.23 -10.81
N SER A 380 -10.72 10.43 -9.75
CA SER A 380 -10.75 10.85 -8.35
C SER A 380 -9.32 10.80 -7.82
N PHE A 381 -8.83 11.92 -7.28
CA PHE A 381 -7.51 11.97 -6.66
C PHE A 381 -7.49 12.98 -5.51
N LEU A 382 -6.74 12.63 -4.48
CA LEU A 382 -6.48 13.51 -3.34
C LEU A 382 -5.01 13.95 -3.40
N ASN A 383 -4.80 15.23 -3.68
CA ASN A 383 -3.48 15.82 -3.89
C ASN A 383 -3.18 16.98 -2.92
N THR A 384 -4.04 17.17 -1.91
CA THR A 384 -4.01 18.31 -0.99
C THR A 384 -4.29 17.83 0.42
N ASN A 385 -3.50 18.29 1.39
CA ASN A 385 -3.64 17.91 2.80
C ASN A 385 -3.63 16.38 3.06
N ILE A 386 -3.01 15.60 2.17
CA ILE A 386 -2.81 14.16 2.31
C ILE A 386 -1.40 13.90 2.85
N GLY A 387 -1.26 12.87 3.69
CA GLY A 387 -0.02 12.57 4.39
C GLY A 387 0.28 13.53 5.53
N THR A 388 -0.21 14.77 5.50
CA THR A 388 -0.27 15.68 6.64
C THR A 388 -1.61 16.39 6.67
N TYR A 389 -2.35 16.18 7.74
CA TYR A 389 -3.75 16.58 7.79
C TYR A 389 -3.96 17.69 8.84
N PRO A 390 -4.88 18.65 8.60
CA PRO A 390 -5.27 19.61 9.62
C PRO A 390 -5.78 18.90 10.89
N ASN A 391 -5.43 19.39 12.08
CA ASN A 391 -5.94 18.86 13.36
C ASN A 391 -7.29 19.50 13.70
N ASN A 392 -8.30 19.23 12.85
CA ASN A 392 -9.70 19.63 12.98
C ASN A 392 -10.61 18.51 12.44
N LEU A 393 -11.93 18.66 12.57
CA LEU A 393 -12.91 17.64 12.18
C LEU A 393 -12.70 17.10 10.76
N LEU A 394 -12.51 17.99 9.78
CA LEU A 394 -12.31 17.61 8.38
C LEU A 394 -11.01 16.83 8.19
N GLY A 395 -9.90 17.26 8.81
CA GLY A 395 -8.62 16.57 8.70
C GLY A 395 -8.55 15.25 9.50
N TRP A 396 -9.36 15.09 10.54
CA TRP A 396 -9.54 13.79 11.21
C TRP A 396 -10.35 12.84 10.33
N ALA A 397 -11.42 13.32 9.71
CA ALA A 397 -12.21 12.51 8.78
C ALA A 397 -11.40 12.05 7.56
N PHE A 398 -10.59 12.93 6.95
CA PHE A 398 -9.69 12.50 5.87
C PHE A 398 -8.65 11.48 6.32
N ARG A 399 -8.10 11.62 7.55
CA ARG A 399 -7.23 10.57 8.12
C ARG A 399 -7.95 9.24 8.23
N ALA A 400 -9.17 9.26 8.76
CA ALA A 400 -9.98 8.07 8.92
C ALA A 400 -10.24 7.36 7.59
N VAL A 401 -10.61 8.12 6.55
CA VAL A 401 -10.78 7.60 5.18
C VAL A 401 -9.49 6.94 4.68
N ILE A 402 -8.33 7.61 4.83
CA ILE A 402 -7.05 7.06 4.37
C ILE A 402 -6.66 5.79 5.14
N VAL A 403 -6.95 5.71 6.45
CA VAL A 403 -6.74 4.47 7.22
C VAL A 403 -7.58 3.33 6.64
N GLN A 404 -8.86 3.56 6.36
CA GLN A 404 -9.76 2.53 5.83
C GLN A 404 -9.37 2.08 4.40
N GLU A 405 -9.01 3.02 3.52
CA GLU A 405 -8.76 2.73 2.11
C GLU A 405 -7.33 2.22 1.81
N GLY A 406 -6.33 2.61 2.60
CA GLY A 406 -4.93 2.33 2.27
C GLY A 406 -3.96 2.28 3.45
N GLY A 407 -4.44 2.42 4.68
CA GLY A 407 -3.65 2.44 5.92
C GLY A 407 -2.84 3.73 6.14
N SER A 408 -2.12 4.21 5.14
CA SER A 408 -1.45 5.52 5.14
C SER A 408 -1.26 6.06 3.73
N ALA A 409 -0.86 7.33 3.64
CA ALA A 409 -0.53 7.97 2.38
C ALA A 409 0.80 8.72 2.49
N ASN A 410 1.52 8.76 1.36
CA ASN A 410 2.59 9.72 1.15
C ASN A 410 2.04 11.14 1.14
N VAL A 411 2.90 12.12 1.40
CA VAL A 411 2.58 13.50 1.02
C VAL A 411 2.54 13.63 -0.51
N PRO A 412 1.67 14.48 -1.08
CA PRO A 412 1.51 14.61 -2.53
C PRO A 412 2.81 14.85 -3.33
N PRO A 413 3.79 15.64 -2.84
CA PRO A 413 5.08 15.78 -3.53
C PRO A 413 5.89 14.48 -3.66
N ASP A 414 5.64 13.48 -2.81
CA ASP A 414 6.26 12.15 -2.92
C ASP A 414 5.48 11.25 -3.86
N ALA A 415 4.15 11.19 -3.70
CA ALA A 415 3.29 10.40 -4.57
C ALA A 415 1.85 10.89 -4.60
N VAL A 416 1.21 10.79 -5.76
CA VAL A 416 -0.24 10.99 -5.95
C VAL A 416 -0.85 9.74 -6.56
N TYR A 417 -2.04 9.40 -6.08
CA TYR A 417 -2.81 8.24 -6.52
C TYR A 417 -4.15 8.74 -7.08
N ALA A 418 -4.38 8.51 -8.36
CA ALA A 418 -5.63 8.83 -9.02
C ALA A 418 -6.34 7.54 -9.42
N GLN A 419 -7.62 7.41 -9.09
CA GLN A 419 -8.42 6.23 -9.39
C GLN A 419 -9.63 6.59 -10.25
N ILE A 420 -10.07 5.64 -11.06
CA ILE A 420 -11.31 5.75 -11.81
C ILE A 420 -12.13 4.47 -11.63
N ASN A 421 -13.41 4.62 -11.33
CA ASN A 421 -14.36 3.52 -11.21
C ASN A 421 -15.44 3.57 -12.31
N GLN A 422 -15.69 4.75 -12.87
CA GLN A 422 -16.80 5.04 -13.76
C GLN A 422 -16.31 5.93 -14.90
N THR A 423 -16.63 5.60 -16.14
CA THR A 423 -16.17 6.40 -17.30
C THR A 423 -16.93 7.71 -17.47
N ALA A 424 -18.09 7.88 -16.83
CA ALA A 424 -18.85 9.13 -16.84
C ALA A 424 -19.47 9.51 -15.48
N GLY A 425 -18.89 9.02 -14.37
CA GLY A 425 -19.31 9.42 -13.01
C GLY A 425 -20.71 8.97 -12.58
N THR A 426 -21.30 7.98 -13.27
CA THR A 426 -22.59 7.39 -12.89
C THR A 426 -22.47 5.88 -12.70
N ALA A 427 -23.35 5.28 -11.89
CA ALA A 427 -23.39 3.83 -11.69
C ALA A 427 -23.56 3.05 -13.01
N ALA A 428 -24.29 3.61 -13.99
CA ALA A 428 -24.47 3.00 -15.32
C ALA A 428 -23.17 2.92 -16.13
N THR A 429 -22.17 3.73 -15.78
CA THR A 429 -20.84 3.76 -16.42
C THR A 429 -19.75 3.10 -15.60
N GLN A 430 -20.14 2.30 -14.60
CA GLN A 430 -19.23 1.48 -13.82
C GLN A 430 -18.35 0.63 -14.75
N MET A 431 -17.03 0.70 -14.53
CA MET A 431 -16.09 -0.10 -15.27
C MET A 431 -16.18 -1.56 -14.84
N VAL A 432 -16.35 -2.45 -15.82
CA VAL A 432 -16.41 -3.90 -15.64
C VAL A 432 -15.49 -4.56 -16.64
N GLY A 433 -14.77 -5.59 -16.21
CA GLY A 433 -13.69 -6.20 -16.99
C GLY A 433 -14.14 -7.02 -18.19
N ASP A 434 -15.45 -7.24 -18.36
CA ASP A 434 -16.04 -7.82 -19.58
C ASP A 434 -15.93 -6.88 -20.79
N ASN A 435 -15.81 -5.58 -20.57
CA ASN A 435 -15.68 -4.59 -21.63
C ASN A 435 -14.22 -4.29 -21.94
N THR A 436 -13.99 -3.74 -23.14
CA THR A 436 -12.70 -3.16 -23.52
C THR A 436 -12.73 -1.64 -23.32
N TYR A 437 -11.62 -1.09 -22.83
CA TYR A 437 -11.40 0.34 -22.63
C TYR A 437 -10.04 0.74 -23.20
N SER A 438 -9.92 2.01 -23.57
CA SER A 438 -8.65 2.63 -23.95
C SER A 438 -8.43 3.92 -23.19
N MET A 439 -7.16 4.26 -22.96
CA MET A 439 -6.73 5.58 -22.50
C MET A 439 -5.46 5.96 -23.26
N THR A 440 -5.44 7.17 -23.83
CA THR A 440 -4.31 7.66 -24.64
C THR A 440 -3.61 8.80 -23.93
N PHE A 441 -2.32 8.62 -23.67
CA PHE A 441 -1.43 9.65 -23.15
C PHE A 441 -0.77 10.38 -24.32
N MET A 442 -1.21 11.61 -24.58
CA MET A 442 -0.63 12.48 -25.61
C MET A 442 0.78 12.95 -25.21
N PRO A 443 1.66 13.32 -26.16
CA PRO A 443 2.92 13.96 -25.83
C PRO A 443 2.74 15.18 -24.89
N PRO A 444 3.75 15.53 -24.08
CA PRO A 444 3.71 16.76 -23.29
C PRO A 444 3.38 17.97 -24.16
N PRO A 445 2.57 18.92 -23.68
CA PRO A 445 2.21 20.09 -24.47
C PRO A 445 3.43 21.00 -24.65
N ALA A 446 3.41 21.83 -25.71
CA ALA A 446 4.42 22.86 -25.90
C ALA A 446 4.42 23.85 -24.71
N PRO A 447 5.58 24.42 -24.33
CA PRO A 447 5.64 25.48 -23.33
C PRO A 447 4.66 26.63 -23.64
N GLY A 448 3.88 27.05 -22.65
CA GLY A 448 2.87 28.12 -22.81
C GLY A 448 1.54 27.68 -23.41
N ALA A 449 1.33 26.38 -23.67
CA ALA A 449 0.02 25.86 -24.08
C ALA A 449 -1.06 26.11 -23.01
N PRO A 450 -2.34 26.22 -23.41
CA PRO A 450 -3.45 26.39 -22.47
C PRO A 450 -3.49 25.30 -21.39
N LEU A 451 -3.81 25.71 -20.17
CA LEU A 451 -3.99 24.83 -19.01
C LEU A 451 -5.50 24.73 -18.69
N PRO A 452 -5.99 23.57 -18.18
CA PRO A 452 -5.21 22.38 -17.85
C PRO A 452 -4.79 21.58 -19.09
N ALA A 453 -3.57 21.02 -19.05
CA ALA A 453 -3.15 20.05 -20.05
C ALA A 453 -3.91 18.74 -19.84
N ASN A 454 -4.78 18.41 -20.80
CA ASN A 454 -5.70 17.29 -20.70
C ASN A 454 -5.15 16.05 -21.41
N GLY A 455 -5.00 14.95 -20.68
CA GLY A 455 -4.65 13.64 -21.23
C GLY A 455 -3.25 13.53 -21.82
N THR A 456 -2.35 14.44 -21.46
CA THR A 456 -0.93 14.35 -21.84
C THR A 456 -0.18 13.40 -20.92
N MET A 457 1.05 13.04 -21.29
CA MET A 457 1.96 12.28 -20.45
C MET A 457 2.04 12.88 -19.04
N PRO A 458 1.99 12.07 -17.97
CA PRO A 458 2.01 12.58 -16.61
C PRO A 458 3.23 13.48 -16.34
N PRO A 459 3.04 14.71 -15.81
CA PRO A 459 4.13 15.64 -15.58
C PRO A 459 4.99 15.19 -14.40
N MET A 460 6.26 14.87 -14.70
CA MET A 460 7.24 14.39 -13.73
C MET A 460 8.40 15.38 -13.55
N VAL A 461 9.03 15.38 -12.37
CA VAL A 461 10.32 16.04 -12.21
C VAL A 461 11.37 15.29 -13.01
N ASN A 462 12.03 15.99 -13.92
CA ASN A 462 13.07 15.43 -14.78
C ASN A 462 14.49 15.82 -14.33
N ASP A 463 15.48 15.05 -14.74
CA ASP A 463 16.90 15.43 -14.70
C ASP A 463 17.27 16.37 -15.85
N SER A 464 18.55 16.77 -15.91
CA SER A 464 19.06 17.66 -16.96
C SER A 464 19.00 17.06 -18.37
N SER A 465 18.84 15.74 -18.47
CA SER A 465 18.70 15.02 -19.73
C SER A 465 17.24 14.78 -20.12
N GLY A 466 16.28 15.28 -19.33
CA GLY A 466 14.85 15.11 -19.57
C GLY A 466 14.28 13.78 -19.07
N ASN A 467 15.05 12.94 -18.36
CA ASN A 467 14.54 11.68 -17.82
C ASN A 467 13.80 11.91 -16.49
N PRO A 468 12.65 11.24 -16.26
CA PRO A 468 11.97 11.31 -14.98
C PRO A 468 12.86 10.83 -13.82
N LYS A 469 13.03 11.67 -12.80
CA LYS A 469 13.64 11.29 -11.51
C LYS A 469 12.73 10.38 -10.70
N GLY A 470 11.43 10.48 -10.94
CA GLY A 470 10.38 9.64 -10.41
C GLY A 470 9.96 8.52 -11.37
N PHE A 471 8.68 8.16 -11.34
CA PHE A 471 8.03 7.32 -12.35
C PHE A 471 6.50 7.40 -12.21
N TRP A 472 5.77 6.92 -13.20
CA TRP A 472 4.33 6.74 -13.11
C TRP A 472 3.91 5.39 -13.70
N SER A 473 2.75 4.89 -13.26
CA SER A 473 2.16 3.65 -13.77
C SER A 473 0.65 3.64 -13.61
N VAL A 474 -0.04 2.95 -14.50
CA VAL A 474 -1.45 2.58 -14.37
C VAL A 474 -1.53 1.12 -13.97
N HIS A 475 -2.09 0.87 -12.80
CA HIS A 475 -2.38 -0.47 -12.30
C HIS A 475 -3.86 -0.81 -12.51
N LEU A 476 -4.16 -2.09 -12.72
CA LEU A 476 -5.53 -2.58 -12.78
C LEU A 476 -5.85 -3.44 -11.56
N TYR A 477 -6.93 -3.09 -10.86
CA TYR A 477 -7.42 -3.87 -9.72
C TYR A 477 -8.87 -4.29 -9.89
N GLN A 478 -9.30 -5.27 -9.10
CA GLN A 478 -10.69 -5.47 -8.73
C GLN A 478 -10.99 -4.88 -7.36
N THR A 479 -12.15 -4.27 -7.22
CA THR A 479 -12.61 -3.68 -5.96
C THR A 479 -13.56 -4.63 -5.24
N ASP A 480 -13.50 -4.66 -3.91
CA ASP A 480 -14.48 -5.35 -3.10
C ASP A 480 -14.74 -4.57 -1.81
N PRO A 481 -15.94 -3.98 -1.63
CA PRO A 481 -16.26 -3.22 -0.42
C PRO A 481 -16.39 -4.09 0.83
N THR A 482 -16.47 -5.42 0.71
CA THR A 482 -16.56 -6.33 1.87
C THR A 482 -15.20 -6.62 2.50
N GLU A 483 -14.10 -6.20 1.87
CA GLU A 483 -12.74 -6.53 2.28
C GLU A 483 -11.86 -5.28 2.41
N SER A 484 -11.39 -5.00 3.63
CA SER A 484 -10.48 -3.87 3.89
C SER A 484 -9.12 -3.96 3.18
N LYS A 485 -8.75 -5.16 2.71
CA LYS A 485 -7.51 -5.40 1.94
C LYS A 485 -7.67 -5.05 0.46
N ALA A 486 -8.89 -5.00 -0.04
CA ALA A 486 -9.19 -4.63 -1.41
C ALA A 486 -8.85 -3.13 -1.62
N PRO A 487 -8.52 -2.71 -2.85
CA PRO A 487 -8.64 -3.47 -4.11
C PRO A 487 -7.49 -4.48 -4.35
N TYR A 488 -7.78 -5.55 -5.11
CA TYR A 488 -6.90 -6.69 -5.39
C TYR A 488 -6.31 -6.66 -6.80
N LEU A 489 -5.03 -7.01 -6.95
CA LEU A 489 -4.45 -7.30 -8.27
C LEU A 489 -5.07 -8.57 -8.84
N THR A 490 -5.39 -8.55 -10.13
CA THR A 490 -6.21 -9.59 -10.78
C THR A 490 -5.35 -10.74 -11.32
N GLN A 491 -5.84 -11.98 -11.22
CA GLN A 491 -5.19 -13.14 -11.84
C GLN A 491 -5.13 -13.04 -13.37
N ALA A 492 -6.11 -12.35 -13.98
CA ALA A 492 -6.16 -12.11 -15.43
C ALA A 492 -4.86 -11.48 -15.97
N SER A 493 -4.11 -10.75 -15.14
CA SER A 493 -2.81 -10.18 -15.54
C SER A 493 -1.78 -11.19 -16.08
N VAL A 494 -1.94 -12.50 -15.86
CA VAL A 494 -1.10 -13.56 -16.46
C VAL A 494 -1.40 -13.82 -17.94
N LEU A 495 -2.53 -13.33 -18.47
CA LEU A 495 -2.94 -13.54 -19.86
C LEU A 495 -2.07 -12.77 -20.87
N ASN A 496 -1.36 -11.73 -20.41
CA ASN A 496 -0.42 -11.01 -21.25
C ASN A 496 0.99 -11.60 -21.11
N LEU A 497 1.39 -12.37 -22.13
CA LEU A 497 2.71 -13.00 -22.18
C LEU A 497 3.80 -12.11 -22.82
N ALA A 498 3.48 -10.89 -23.27
CA ALA A 498 4.42 -10.04 -24.03
C ALA A 498 5.69 -9.66 -23.26
N TYR A 499 5.64 -9.75 -21.93
CA TYR A 499 6.76 -9.45 -21.04
C TYR A 499 7.46 -10.70 -20.53
N SER A 500 6.96 -11.89 -20.85
CA SER A 500 7.45 -13.18 -20.34
C SER A 500 8.19 -13.99 -21.40
N GLN A 501 9.11 -14.86 -20.98
CA GLN A 501 9.88 -15.72 -21.89
C GLN A 501 9.85 -17.17 -21.42
N ALA A 502 9.63 -18.10 -22.36
CA ALA A 502 9.76 -19.54 -22.14
C ALA A 502 11.01 -20.04 -22.86
N ASN A 503 12.18 -19.68 -22.34
CA ASN A 503 13.48 -19.94 -22.95
C ASN A 503 14.38 -20.85 -22.11
N GLN A 504 13.88 -21.41 -21.01
CA GLN A 504 14.63 -22.33 -20.17
C GLN A 504 14.22 -23.76 -20.48
N THR A 505 15.19 -24.66 -20.59
CA THR A 505 14.94 -26.08 -20.84
C THR A 505 14.38 -26.75 -19.58
N VAL A 506 13.30 -27.51 -19.74
CA VAL A 506 12.81 -28.46 -18.72
C VAL A 506 13.84 -29.58 -18.61
N VAL A 507 14.28 -29.87 -17.38
CA VAL A 507 15.32 -30.87 -17.08
C VAL A 507 14.84 -32.28 -17.35
N SER A 508 13.64 -32.61 -16.89
CA SER A 508 13.00 -33.90 -17.13
C SER A 508 11.49 -33.80 -17.03
N VAL A 509 10.81 -34.76 -17.64
CA VAL A 509 9.36 -34.94 -17.59
C VAL A 509 9.08 -36.36 -17.12
N ASP A 510 8.23 -36.50 -16.10
CA ASP A 510 7.72 -37.78 -15.64
C ASP A 510 6.20 -37.82 -15.86
N ALA A 511 5.80 -38.47 -16.95
CA ALA A 511 4.40 -38.63 -17.34
C ALA A 511 3.64 -39.57 -16.40
N SER A 512 4.32 -40.46 -15.68
CA SER A 512 3.65 -41.35 -14.72
C SER A 512 3.28 -40.64 -13.42
N ALA A 513 4.04 -39.59 -13.07
CA ALA A 513 3.80 -38.77 -11.89
C ALA A 513 3.08 -37.43 -12.20
N ASP A 514 2.85 -37.11 -13.48
CA ASP A 514 2.41 -35.80 -13.99
C ASP A 514 3.30 -34.64 -13.53
N THR A 515 4.62 -34.83 -13.56
CA THR A 515 5.56 -33.80 -13.09
C THR A 515 6.53 -33.35 -14.17
N ILE A 516 6.93 -32.10 -14.04
CA ILE A 516 8.09 -31.55 -14.75
C ILE A 516 9.15 -31.16 -13.73
N THR A 517 10.43 -31.34 -14.10
CA THR A 517 11.57 -30.87 -13.33
C THR A 517 12.24 -29.72 -14.06
N VAL A 518 12.49 -28.62 -13.36
CA VAL A 518 13.08 -27.41 -13.94
C VAL A 518 14.27 -26.92 -13.12
N ASN A 519 15.17 -26.19 -13.75
CA ASN A 519 16.23 -25.47 -13.04
C ASN A 519 15.67 -24.22 -12.33
N MET A 520 16.47 -23.65 -11.42
CA MET A 520 16.22 -22.33 -10.86
C MET A 520 15.91 -21.32 -11.98
N PRO A 521 14.74 -20.63 -11.93
CA PRO A 521 14.37 -19.71 -12.97
C PRO A 521 15.41 -18.60 -13.17
N THR A 522 15.71 -18.28 -14.43
CA THR A 522 16.52 -17.10 -14.78
C THR A 522 15.89 -15.80 -14.28
N TRP A 523 14.59 -15.78 -14.03
CA TRP A 523 13.88 -14.65 -13.44
C TRP A 523 12.67 -15.11 -12.62
N GLY A 524 12.20 -14.27 -11.70
CA GLY A 524 11.30 -14.73 -10.65
C GLY A 524 12.05 -15.57 -9.60
N GLY A 525 11.53 -15.63 -8.37
CA GLY A 525 12.12 -16.46 -7.34
C GLY A 525 11.98 -17.96 -7.64
N ALA A 526 12.41 -18.79 -6.68
CA ALA A 526 12.11 -20.22 -6.74
C ALA A 526 10.59 -20.44 -6.92
N PRO A 527 10.16 -21.37 -7.80
CA PRO A 527 8.75 -21.63 -8.00
C PRO A 527 8.12 -22.11 -6.70
N VAL A 528 6.89 -21.66 -6.46
CA VAL A 528 6.02 -22.11 -5.37
C VAL A 528 4.66 -22.46 -5.94
N ALA A 529 3.84 -23.20 -5.20
CA ALA A 529 2.44 -23.38 -5.59
C ALA A 529 1.80 -22.01 -5.89
N SER A 530 0.98 -21.92 -6.94
CA SER A 530 0.44 -20.70 -7.56
C SER A 530 1.38 -19.89 -8.48
N THR A 531 2.65 -20.25 -8.63
CA THR A 531 3.54 -19.56 -9.58
C THR A 531 3.01 -19.76 -11.00
N PRO A 532 2.65 -18.68 -11.72
CA PRO A 532 2.18 -18.79 -13.09
C PRO A 532 3.37 -19.07 -14.01
N ILE A 533 3.19 -20.01 -14.93
CA ILE A 533 4.20 -20.47 -15.87
C ILE A 533 3.58 -20.59 -17.25
N PHE A 534 4.41 -20.66 -18.28
CA PHE A 534 3.97 -21.11 -19.59
C PHE A 534 5.03 -21.97 -20.24
N VAL A 535 4.58 -22.79 -21.17
CA VAL A 535 5.40 -23.74 -21.92
C VAL A 535 5.47 -23.25 -23.37
N GLY A 536 6.70 -23.14 -23.87
CA GLY A 536 7.02 -22.62 -25.19
C GLY A 536 7.22 -23.75 -26.19
N THR A 537 8.40 -23.79 -26.80
CA THR A 537 8.81 -24.85 -27.74
C THR A 537 8.61 -26.24 -27.12
N GLY A 538 8.01 -27.14 -27.89
CA GLY A 538 7.75 -28.52 -27.48
C GLY A 538 6.42 -28.73 -26.75
N ALA A 539 5.69 -27.68 -26.35
CA ALA A 539 4.47 -27.77 -25.53
C ALA A 539 3.51 -28.91 -25.92
N SER A 540 3.07 -28.94 -27.18
CA SER A 540 2.06 -29.89 -27.66
C SER A 540 2.50 -31.35 -27.56
N ALA A 541 3.80 -31.64 -27.70
CA ALA A 541 4.34 -32.99 -27.59
C ALA A 541 4.27 -33.56 -26.16
N TYR A 542 4.10 -32.69 -25.17
CA TYR A 542 4.07 -33.03 -23.75
C TYR A 542 2.70 -32.76 -23.11
N GLY A 543 1.65 -32.54 -23.90
CA GLY A 543 0.27 -32.31 -23.40
C GLY A 543 -0.06 -30.86 -23.05
N PHE A 544 0.83 -29.91 -23.34
CA PHE A 544 0.60 -28.47 -23.10
C PHE A 544 0.10 -27.76 -24.36
N LYS A 545 -0.69 -26.71 -24.18
CA LYS A 545 -1.02 -25.74 -25.22
C LYS A 545 0.08 -24.68 -25.23
N PRO A 546 0.70 -24.40 -26.39
CA PRO A 546 1.70 -23.34 -26.48
C PRO A 546 1.07 -21.99 -26.15
N ASN A 547 1.87 -21.07 -25.58
CA ASN A 547 1.45 -19.70 -25.24
C ASN A 547 0.19 -19.61 -24.36
N THR A 548 -0.03 -20.62 -23.51
CA THR A 548 -1.15 -20.66 -22.57
C THR A 548 -0.62 -20.57 -21.14
N PRO A 549 -1.22 -19.76 -20.26
CA PRO A 549 -0.87 -19.74 -18.84
C PRO A 549 -1.23 -21.05 -18.14
N TYR A 550 -0.31 -21.51 -17.31
CA TYR A 550 -0.43 -22.65 -16.40
C TYR A 550 0.05 -22.23 -15.00
N TYR A 551 -0.13 -23.10 -14.01
CA TYR A 551 0.27 -22.84 -12.63
C TYR A 551 1.03 -24.04 -12.05
N VAL A 552 2.05 -23.74 -11.25
CA VAL A 552 2.65 -24.73 -10.35
C VAL A 552 1.58 -25.18 -9.35
N ALA A 553 1.18 -26.45 -9.43
CA ALA A 553 0.03 -26.97 -8.70
C ALA A 553 0.38 -27.53 -7.32
N THR A 554 1.59 -28.03 -7.14
CA THR A 554 2.06 -28.64 -5.89
C THR A 554 3.25 -27.87 -5.33
N THR A 555 3.45 -27.92 -4.01
CA THR A 555 4.71 -27.47 -3.40
C THR A 555 5.89 -28.18 -4.08
N PRO A 556 6.82 -27.46 -4.72
CA PRO A 556 7.90 -28.12 -5.45
C PRO A 556 8.83 -28.91 -4.53
N THR A 557 9.20 -30.12 -4.95
CA THR A 557 10.31 -30.85 -4.34
C THR A 557 11.61 -30.27 -4.88
N THR A 558 12.53 -29.89 -3.99
CA THR A 558 13.79 -29.24 -4.36
C THR A 558 14.96 -30.23 -4.23
N ALA A 559 15.82 -30.28 -5.24
CA ALA A 559 17.10 -30.98 -5.16
C ALA A 559 18.26 -30.02 -5.45
N GLY A 560 19.40 -30.17 -4.76
CA GLY A 560 20.56 -29.27 -4.88
C GLY A 560 20.40 -27.94 -4.14
N SER A 561 21.26 -26.96 -4.47
CA SER A 561 21.24 -25.62 -3.85
C SER A 561 21.75 -24.55 -4.82
N GLY A 562 21.37 -23.29 -4.61
CA GLY A 562 21.85 -22.16 -5.42
C GLY A 562 21.39 -22.25 -6.89
N SER A 563 22.26 -21.86 -7.81
CA SER A 563 21.96 -21.83 -9.26
C SER A 563 21.84 -23.22 -9.90
N THR A 564 22.24 -24.29 -9.21
CA THR A 564 22.11 -25.68 -9.67
C THR A 564 20.90 -26.38 -9.05
N ALA A 565 20.07 -25.67 -8.29
CA ALA A 565 18.87 -26.25 -7.71
C ALA A 565 17.85 -26.58 -8.80
N THR A 566 17.22 -27.75 -8.66
CA THR A 566 16.10 -28.18 -9.50
C THR A 566 14.82 -28.29 -8.67
N TYR A 567 13.69 -28.06 -9.34
CA TYR A 567 12.35 -28.02 -8.75
C TYR A 567 11.43 -28.94 -9.53
N THR A 568 10.85 -29.93 -8.84
CA THR A 568 9.92 -30.90 -9.41
C THR A 568 8.50 -30.61 -8.91
N PHE A 569 7.53 -30.47 -9.81
CA PHE A 569 6.15 -30.16 -9.45
C PHE A 569 5.15 -30.61 -10.51
N LYS A 570 3.87 -30.75 -10.09
CA LYS A 570 2.74 -30.91 -11.00
C LYS A 570 2.27 -29.56 -11.55
N VAL A 571 1.59 -29.59 -12.68
CA VAL A 571 1.09 -28.40 -13.38
C VAL A 571 -0.44 -28.43 -13.47
N SER A 572 -1.09 -27.29 -13.29
CA SER A 572 -2.54 -27.12 -13.50
C SER A 572 -2.83 -26.05 -14.54
N ALA A 573 -3.92 -26.22 -15.29
CA ALA A 573 -4.37 -25.23 -16.28
C ALA A 573 -5.08 -24.04 -15.63
N THR A 574 -5.66 -24.23 -14.44
CA THR A 574 -6.34 -23.17 -13.68
C THR A 574 -5.94 -23.17 -12.22
N TRP A 575 -6.11 -22.01 -11.58
CA TRP A 575 -5.89 -21.81 -10.15
C TRP A 575 -7.06 -21.01 -9.60
N GLN A 576 -7.79 -21.58 -8.65
CA GLN A 576 -8.91 -20.90 -7.98
C GLN A 576 -8.39 -20.21 -6.72
N GLN A 577 -8.31 -18.88 -6.74
CA GLN A 577 -8.06 -18.10 -5.53
C GLN A 577 -9.25 -18.24 -4.55
N GLN A 578 -8.97 -18.06 -3.26
CA GLN A 578 -10.01 -17.87 -2.25
C GLN A 578 -10.94 -16.71 -2.65
N LEU A 579 -12.22 -16.85 -2.39
CA LEU A 579 -13.22 -15.82 -2.66
C LEU A 579 -13.54 -15.05 -1.38
N SER A 580 -13.71 -13.74 -1.51
CA SER A 580 -14.25 -12.89 -0.46
C SER A 580 -15.73 -13.13 -0.22
N PRO A 581 -16.32 -12.56 0.85
CA PRO A 581 -17.77 -12.52 1.02
C PRO A 581 -18.51 -11.90 -0.17
N GLY A 582 -17.87 -10.94 -0.86
CA GLY A 582 -18.34 -10.35 -2.10
C GLY A 582 -18.18 -11.21 -3.36
N ASN A 583 -17.71 -12.46 -3.25
CA ASN A 583 -17.38 -13.36 -4.38
C ASN A 583 -16.28 -12.83 -5.32
N VAL A 584 -15.37 -12.00 -4.81
CA VAL A 584 -14.21 -11.50 -5.57
C VAL A 584 -12.98 -12.35 -5.24
N PRO A 585 -12.21 -12.81 -6.24
CA PRO A 585 -10.92 -13.47 -6.01
C PRO A 585 -9.98 -12.61 -5.16
N ILE A 586 -9.56 -13.14 -4.01
CA ILE A 586 -8.68 -12.44 -3.07
C ILE A 586 -7.23 -12.61 -3.49
N GLN A 587 -6.52 -11.48 -3.60
CA GLN A 587 -5.08 -11.47 -3.82
C GLN A 587 -4.35 -12.22 -2.69
N GLY A 588 -3.57 -13.24 -3.04
CA GLY A 588 -2.82 -14.06 -2.10
C GLY A 588 -2.31 -15.37 -2.70
N PRO A 589 -1.37 -16.04 -2.02
CA PRO A 589 -0.84 -17.34 -2.46
C PRO A 589 -1.83 -18.49 -2.21
N ASP A 590 -2.84 -18.27 -1.38
CA ASP A 590 -3.84 -19.28 -1.03
C ASP A 590 -4.79 -19.54 -2.22
N GLY A 591 -5.16 -20.80 -2.39
CA GLY A 591 -6.04 -21.22 -3.48
C GLY A 591 -5.88 -22.70 -3.77
N THR A 592 -6.56 -23.15 -4.82
CA THR A 592 -6.59 -24.56 -5.20
C THR A 592 -6.29 -24.69 -6.69
N PRO A 593 -5.30 -25.52 -7.09
CA PRO A 593 -5.13 -25.86 -8.49
C PRO A 593 -6.34 -26.65 -8.98
N THR A 594 -6.82 -26.35 -10.18
CA THR A 594 -7.89 -27.10 -10.84
C THR A 594 -7.50 -27.40 -12.27
N ASN A 595 -8.13 -28.40 -12.88
CA ASN A 595 -7.78 -28.88 -14.23
C ASN A 595 -6.29 -29.24 -14.31
N MET A 596 -5.89 -30.28 -13.57
CA MET A 596 -4.53 -30.81 -13.60
C MET A 596 -4.15 -31.18 -15.04
N VAL A 597 -2.90 -30.90 -15.42
CA VAL A 597 -2.39 -31.26 -16.75
C VAL A 597 -1.90 -32.70 -16.71
N ASP A 598 -2.45 -33.53 -17.57
CA ASP A 598 -1.95 -34.89 -17.83
C ASP A 598 -0.69 -34.79 -18.69
N VAL A 599 0.48 -34.81 -18.05
CA VAL A 599 1.75 -34.56 -18.73
C VAL A 599 2.10 -35.78 -19.57
N GLN A 600 2.31 -35.58 -20.88
CA GLN A 600 2.56 -36.68 -21.80
C GLN A 600 4.06 -36.98 -21.92
N ALA A 601 4.41 -38.24 -22.20
CA ALA A 601 5.75 -38.61 -22.62
C ALA A 601 5.98 -38.07 -24.05
N GLY A 602 6.78 -37.01 -24.16
CA GLY A 602 7.14 -36.40 -25.44
C GLY A 602 8.57 -36.76 -25.87
N SER A 603 8.90 -36.42 -27.12
CA SER A 603 10.28 -36.43 -27.62
C SER A 603 10.70 -34.99 -27.97
N GLY A 604 11.99 -34.68 -27.77
CA GLY A 604 12.56 -33.35 -28.07
C GLY A 604 12.63 -32.40 -26.87
N THR A 605 13.08 -31.16 -27.10
CA THR A 605 13.28 -30.17 -26.03
C THR A 605 11.96 -29.50 -25.66
N LEU A 606 11.64 -29.51 -24.36
CA LEU A 606 10.54 -28.73 -23.79
C LEU A 606 11.11 -27.46 -23.15
N GLN A 607 10.62 -26.29 -23.57
CA GLN A 607 10.99 -25.01 -22.98
C GLN A 607 9.88 -24.45 -22.11
N TRP A 608 10.26 -23.80 -21.01
CA TRP A 608 9.36 -23.19 -20.06
C TRP A 608 9.89 -21.85 -19.56
N GLY A 609 9.03 -21.11 -18.86
CA GLY A 609 9.44 -20.01 -18.00
C GLY A 609 8.29 -19.50 -17.14
N PRO A 610 8.58 -18.80 -16.03
CA PRO A 610 7.54 -18.15 -15.26
C PRO A 610 6.96 -16.95 -16.00
N ILE A 611 5.67 -16.70 -15.79
CA ILE A 611 4.96 -15.53 -16.31
C ILE A 611 5.14 -14.38 -15.32
N GLN A 612 5.40 -13.17 -15.81
CA GLN A 612 5.19 -11.97 -15.00
C GLN A 612 3.79 -11.45 -15.22
N PRO A 613 3.00 -11.36 -14.14
CA PRO A 613 1.69 -10.76 -14.21
C PRO A 613 1.81 -9.29 -14.66
N VAL A 614 1.19 -8.95 -15.81
CA VAL A 614 1.14 -7.58 -16.33
C VAL A 614 -0.01 -6.85 -15.64
N SER A 615 0.16 -6.55 -14.34
CA SER A 615 -0.83 -5.84 -13.55
C SER A 615 -0.68 -4.31 -13.61
N GLN A 616 0.42 -3.83 -14.20
CA GLN A 616 0.74 -2.42 -14.34
C GLN A 616 1.47 -2.14 -15.65
N LEU A 617 1.26 -0.96 -16.22
CA LEU A 617 2.05 -0.42 -17.33
C LEU A 617 2.31 1.07 -17.10
N GLY A 618 3.49 1.57 -17.48
CA GLY A 618 3.77 2.98 -17.35
C GLY A 618 5.14 3.42 -17.84
N SER A 619 5.68 4.47 -17.20
CA SER A 619 6.91 5.12 -17.64
C SER A 619 8.11 4.19 -17.66
N GLN A 620 8.16 3.17 -16.79
CA GLN A 620 9.24 2.19 -16.79
C GLN A 620 9.30 1.41 -18.11
N GLN A 621 8.13 0.94 -18.59
CA GLN A 621 8.03 0.24 -19.88
C GLN A 621 8.22 1.18 -21.08
N ILE A 622 8.00 2.50 -20.92
CA ILE A 622 8.40 3.48 -21.95
C ILE A 622 9.92 3.61 -22.00
N THR A 623 10.56 3.80 -20.84
CA THR A 623 12.02 3.97 -20.75
C THR A 623 12.77 2.71 -21.20
N SER A 624 12.22 1.51 -20.97
CA SER A 624 12.79 0.26 -21.46
C SER A 624 12.50 -0.01 -22.95
N GLY A 625 11.74 0.86 -23.63
CA GLY A 625 11.36 0.71 -25.04
C GLY A 625 10.33 -0.39 -25.31
N GLN A 626 9.66 -0.91 -24.27
CA GLN A 626 8.68 -1.98 -24.39
C GLN A 626 7.29 -1.47 -24.79
N LEU A 627 6.82 -0.34 -24.23
CA LEU A 627 5.56 0.27 -24.67
C LEU A 627 5.71 0.86 -26.07
N LYS A 628 4.83 0.43 -26.98
CA LYS A 628 4.79 0.97 -28.34
C LYS A 628 4.12 2.33 -28.33
N LYS A 629 4.82 3.31 -28.89
CA LYS A 629 4.28 4.64 -29.18
C LYS A 629 3.52 4.61 -30.50
N ASN A 630 2.49 5.42 -30.59
CA ASN A 630 1.83 5.76 -31.84
C ASN A 630 2.74 6.67 -32.68
N ALA A 631 2.40 6.86 -33.97
CA ALA A 631 3.21 7.67 -34.89
C ALA A 631 3.38 9.14 -34.43
N ASP A 632 2.39 9.68 -33.73
CA ASP A 632 2.40 11.02 -33.14
C ASP A 632 3.16 11.10 -31.79
N GLY A 633 3.76 10.00 -31.34
CA GLY A 633 4.48 9.91 -30.07
C GLY A 633 3.60 9.69 -28.85
N SER A 634 2.27 9.62 -29.01
CA SER A 634 1.35 9.25 -27.93
C SER A 634 1.49 7.76 -27.55
N VAL A 635 0.96 7.38 -26.39
CA VAL A 635 0.88 5.98 -25.96
C VAL A 635 -0.55 5.66 -25.57
N THR A 636 -1.15 4.69 -26.23
CA THR A 636 -2.47 4.16 -25.85
C THR A 636 -2.28 2.90 -25.02
N LEU A 637 -2.88 2.88 -23.82
CA LEU A 637 -3.04 1.68 -23.01
C LEU A 637 -4.43 1.11 -23.23
N TRP A 638 -4.50 -0.21 -23.30
CA TRP A 638 -5.73 -0.97 -23.51
C TRP A 638 -6.05 -1.80 -22.28
N ILE A 639 -7.29 -1.77 -21.83
CA ILE A 639 -7.79 -2.63 -20.75
C ILE A 639 -8.89 -3.49 -21.33
N GLY A 640 -8.80 -4.80 -21.21
CA GLY A 640 -9.82 -5.70 -21.74
C GLY A 640 -9.54 -7.17 -21.46
N PRO A 641 -10.54 -8.04 -21.60
CA PRO A 641 -10.41 -9.45 -21.23
C PRO A 641 -9.59 -10.25 -22.25
N THR A 642 -9.49 -9.74 -23.47
CA THR A 642 -8.63 -10.24 -24.54
C THR A 642 -7.84 -9.08 -25.14
N LEU A 643 -6.74 -9.39 -25.83
CA LEU A 643 -5.97 -8.39 -26.56
C LEU A 643 -6.86 -7.76 -27.65
N PRO A 644 -7.12 -6.44 -27.61
CA PRO A 644 -7.95 -5.80 -28.62
C PRO A 644 -7.33 -5.89 -30.01
N ALA A 645 -8.16 -6.01 -31.04
CA ALA A 645 -7.69 -6.08 -32.42
C ALA A 645 -6.85 -4.85 -32.79
N GLY A 646 -5.66 -5.07 -33.35
CA GLY A 646 -4.71 -4.00 -33.72
C GLY A 646 -3.94 -3.38 -32.55
N ALA A 647 -4.28 -3.69 -31.29
CA ALA A 647 -3.53 -3.20 -30.14
C ALA A 647 -2.19 -3.94 -29.98
N PRO A 648 -1.09 -3.26 -29.64
CA PRO A 648 0.14 -3.92 -29.23
C PRO A 648 -0.06 -4.72 -27.93
N ALA A 649 0.36 -5.98 -27.91
CA ALA A 649 0.31 -6.80 -26.69
C ALA A 649 1.08 -6.16 -25.51
N THR A 650 2.16 -5.44 -25.79
CA THR A 650 2.92 -4.69 -24.79
C THR A 650 2.11 -3.58 -24.12
N ASN A 651 1.06 -3.06 -24.76
CA ASN A 651 0.24 -1.95 -24.29
C ASN A 651 -1.08 -2.42 -23.62
N TRP A 652 -1.24 -3.72 -23.39
CA TRP A 652 -2.48 -4.32 -22.90
C TRP A 652 -2.40 -4.73 -21.42
N LEU A 653 -3.37 -4.27 -20.63
CA LEU A 653 -3.66 -4.68 -19.26
C LEU A 653 -4.86 -5.64 -19.27
N PRO A 654 -4.67 -6.95 -19.06
CA PRO A 654 -5.77 -7.90 -19.05
C PRO A 654 -6.74 -7.67 -17.90
N SER A 655 -8.03 -7.65 -18.18
CA SER A 655 -9.10 -7.58 -17.17
C SER A 655 -9.78 -8.95 -16.94
N PRO A 656 -10.31 -9.21 -15.75
CA PRO A 656 -11.17 -10.37 -15.52
C PRO A 656 -12.50 -10.23 -16.26
N SER A 657 -13.13 -11.35 -16.62
CA SER A 657 -14.45 -11.38 -17.27
C SER A 657 -15.30 -12.54 -16.76
N GLN A 658 -16.59 -12.53 -17.06
CA GLN A 658 -17.49 -13.66 -16.82
C GLN A 658 -16.99 -14.91 -17.53
N ALA A 659 -16.49 -14.79 -18.76
CA ALA A 659 -15.93 -15.93 -19.51
C ALA A 659 -14.69 -16.50 -18.80
N TYR A 660 -13.80 -15.63 -18.32
CA TYR A 660 -12.63 -16.04 -17.55
C TYR A 660 -13.02 -16.74 -16.24
N TYR A 661 -14.01 -16.20 -15.51
CA TYR A 661 -14.49 -16.81 -14.26
C TYR A 661 -15.28 -18.09 -14.46
N GLN A 662 -16.05 -18.21 -15.54
CA GLN A 662 -16.69 -19.47 -15.89
C GLN A 662 -15.63 -20.55 -16.15
N GLN A 663 -14.52 -20.20 -16.81
CA GLN A 663 -13.41 -21.13 -17.05
C GLN A 663 -12.69 -21.53 -15.76
N VAL A 664 -12.39 -20.59 -14.87
CA VAL A 664 -11.59 -20.85 -13.66
C VAL A 664 -12.44 -21.45 -12.53
N TYR A 665 -13.64 -20.91 -12.28
CA TYR A 665 -14.48 -21.21 -11.13
C TYR A 665 -15.73 -22.03 -11.47
N GLY A 666 -16.09 -22.19 -12.75
CA GLY A 666 -17.35 -22.84 -13.13
C GLY A 666 -18.60 -22.07 -12.71
N LYS A 667 -18.46 -20.79 -12.35
CA LYS A 667 -19.53 -19.94 -11.81
C LYS A 667 -19.75 -18.71 -12.69
N ALA A 668 -21.01 -18.45 -13.02
CA ALA A 668 -21.45 -17.20 -13.62
C ALA A 668 -21.83 -16.17 -12.54
N GLY A 669 -21.83 -14.88 -12.91
CA GLY A 669 -22.31 -13.80 -12.04
C GLY A 669 -21.31 -13.32 -10.99
N MET A 670 -20.05 -13.76 -11.07
CA MET A 670 -18.98 -13.24 -10.19
C MET A 670 -18.68 -11.77 -10.54
N PRO A 671 -18.42 -10.87 -9.57
CA PRO A 671 -18.19 -9.47 -9.89
C PRO A 671 -16.94 -9.22 -10.73
N THR A 672 -17.09 -8.48 -11.82
CA THR A 672 -16.00 -8.07 -12.72
C THR A 672 -15.68 -6.58 -12.61
N ASN A 673 -16.14 -5.89 -11.56
CA ASN A 673 -15.83 -4.48 -11.31
C ASN A 673 -14.31 -4.27 -11.27
N ILE A 674 -13.83 -3.36 -12.10
CA ILE A 674 -12.41 -3.00 -12.18
C ILE A 674 -12.17 -1.54 -11.81
N ARG A 675 -10.98 -1.26 -11.29
CA ARG A 675 -10.49 0.08 -10.96
C ARG A 675 -9.08 0.25 -11.51
N PRO A 676 -8.91 1.03 -12.59
CA PRO A 676 -7.61 1.57 -12.95
C PRO A 676 -7.15 2.60 -11.90
N LEU A 677 -5.88 2.54 -11.54
CA LEU A 677 -5.23 3.46 -10.60
C LEU A 677 -3.94 3.97 -11.21
N LEU A 678 -3.89 5.26 -11.53
CA LEU A 678 -2.67 5.96 -11.90
C LEU A 678 -1.90 6.33 -10.63
N ARG A 679 -0.64 5.91 -10.57
CA ARG A 679 0.32 6.30 -9.53
C ARG A 679 1.37 7.20 -10.14
N MET A 680 1.63 8.34 -9.51
CA MET A 680 2.73 9.23 -9.87
C MET A 680 3.64 9.39 -8.68
N TYR A 681 4.89 8.94 -8.80
CA TYR A 681 5.92 9.05 -7.78
C TYR A 681 6.88 10.19 -8.15
N TYR A 682 6.98 11.20 -7.30
CA TYR A 682 7.69 12.46 -7.53
C TYR A 682 7.17 13.26 -8.74
N PRO A 683 5.88 13.65 -8.74
CA PRO A 683 5.29 14.49 -9.77
C PRO A 683 5.93 15.89 -9.79
N THR A 684 5.79 16.61 -10.90
CA THR A 684 6.20 18.02 -11.00
C THR A 684 5.52 18.84 -9.89
N PRO A 685 6.24 19.74 -9.18
CA PRO A 685 5.63 20.68 -8.25
C PRO A 685 4.46 21.43 -8.86
N GLY A 686 3.52 21.87 -8.02
CA GLY A 686 2.41 22.70 -8.47
C GLY A 686 2.90 23.94 -9.20
N SER A 687 2.24 24.31 -10.29
CA SER A 687 2.62 25.45 -11.13
C SER A 687 1.39 26.10 -11.73
N ASP A 688 1.38 27.44 -11.78
CA ASP A 688 0.35 28.23 -12.46
C ASP A 688 0.55 28.27 -13.99
N THR A 689 1.74 27.91 -14.48
CA THR A 689 2.15 28.10 -15.87
C THR A 689 2.63 26.83 -16.56
N ALA A 690 2.68 25.71 -15.83
CA ALA A 690 3.08 24.42 -16.36
C ALA A 690 2.14 23.31 -15.84
N PRO A 691 1.96 22.23 -16.60
CA PRO A 691 1.15 21.09 -16.17
C PRO A 691 1.67 20.45 -14.88
N SER A 692 0.79 20.31 -13.88
CA SER A 692 1.04 19.56 -12.66
C SER A 692 -0.26 18.98 -12.12
N ILE A 693 -0.17 17.75 -11.57
CA ILE A 693 -1.27 17.15 -10.80
C ILE A 693 -1.37 17.78 -9.40
N LEU A 694 -0.33 18.49 -8.92
CA LEU A 694 -0.33 19.16 -7.63
C LEU A 694 -0.94 20.56 -7.74
N GLN A 695 -1.52 21.04 -6.63
CA GLN A 695 -2.13 22.36 -6.60
C GLN A 695 -1.13 23.48 -6.91
N PRO A 696 -1.50 24.45 -7.76
CA PRO A 696 -0.65 25.57 -8.10
C PRO A 696 -0.40 26.51 -6.91
N PRO A 697 0.72 27.26 -6.90
CA PRO A 697 1.09 28.18 -5.83
C PRO A 697 0.10 29.31 -5.57
N SER A 698 -0.65 29.75 -6.60
CA SER A 698 -1.74 30.71 -6.47
C SER A 698 -2.86 30.27 -5.50
N GLY A 699 -2.91 28.98 -5.17
CA GLY A 699 -3.96 28.39 -4.35
C GLY A 699 -5.23 28.06 -5.14
N ALA A 700 -5.18 28.10 -6.47
CA ALA A 700 -6.28 27.58 -7.29
C ALA A 700 -6.51 26.09 -6.98
N THR A 701 -7.78 25.71 -6.84
CA THR A 701 -8.15 24.35 -6.42
C THR A 701 -8.07 23.32 -7.55
N GLN A 702 -7.99 23.77 -8.79
CA GLN A 702 -7.89 22.92 -9.98
C GLN A 702 -6.42 22.67 -10.34
N SER A 703 -6.07 21.41 -10.60
CA SER A 703 -4.76 21.05 -11.13
C SER A 703 -4.59 21.59 -12.55
N THR A 704 -3.36 21.91 -12.94
CA THR A 704 -3.03 22.36 -14.31
C THR A 704 -2.78 21.19 -15.26
N TRP A 705 -2.96 19.96 -14.79
CA TRP A 705 -2.94 18.74 -15.57
C TRP A 705 -4.08 17.82 -15.16
N VAL A 706 -4.68 17.14 -16.15
CA VAL A 706 -5.78 16.19 -15.96
C VAL A 706 -5.41 14.86 -16.62
N PRO A 707 -5.56 13.70 -15.93
CA PRO A 707 -5.28 12.40 -16.53
C PRO A 707 -6.18 12.13 -17.76
N PRO A 708 -5.78 11.24 -18.68
CA PRO A 708 -6.54 11.02 -19.91
C PRO A 708 -7.94 10.47 -19.66
N LEU A 709 -8.87 10.79 -20.56
CA LEU A 709 -10.19 10.17 -20.58
C LEU A 709 -10.05 8.66 -20.82
N VAL A 710 -10.83 7.89 -20.07
CA VAL A 710 -10.96 6.44 -20.27
C VAL A 710 -12.24 6.18 -21.05
N THR A 711 -12.09 5.63 -22.26
CA THR A 711 -13.18 5.43 -23.20
C THR A 711 -13.47 3.95 -23.34
N LYS A 712 -14.75 3.55 -23.18
CA LYS A 712 -15.19 2.19 -23.54
C LYS A 712 -15.12 2.04 -25.06
N VAL A 713 -14.58 0.93 -25.54
CA VAL A 713 -14.39 0.63 -26.97
C VAL A 713 -15.41 -0.42 -27.40
N GLY A 714 -16.07 -0.16 -28.54
CA GLY A 714 -17.28 -0.86 -28.97
C GLY A 714 -18.50 -0.30 -28.25
#